data_AF-A0A3A6W3Y9-F1
#
_entry.id   AF-A0A3A6W3Y9-F1
#
_cell.length_a   1.000
_cell.length_b   1.000
_cell.length_c   1.000
_cell.angle_alpha   90.00
_cell.angle_beta   90.00
_cell.angle_gamma   90.00
#
_symmetry.space_group_name_H-M   'P 1'
#
loop_
_entity.id
_entity.type
_entity.pdbx_description
1 polymer ?
#
loop_
_entity_poly.entity_id
_entity_poly.type
_entity_poly.pdbx_seq_one_letter_code
_entity_poly.pdbx_strand_id
1 'polypeptide(L)'
;MPKFSLHLSEVIGMGKTTTPEINQLNKYIIDKKSIKLANDLWIRSVPLKDTPAEKYIVGTRKIPIDVAEKLQIRSLKGPIGIPEFDKNKPYNDYVVVPVCNLDDELVGLQIIQIDPAGNKATNLENSDFFCKKYLGPTKPLREGKAAVINKTDNVNVVFIAEGVETAASVASLHEVRNNYSVLASMGVSELPATLAYVKTHYPPGATVVLLKDHDDPVENPFANSEFDKAKKAFVDAGYRVIVKEPPTVKEDWNDVLAKGGVNELERQLNLNDPILCLPDIPARNSKVSPHFKSLYVDLLKNEKLAEEQAICGLLDKVIGQLIDKLEKTQSSDDLHKTIKEIDEVVRTTGVIRTLLSRSDSNIPKIPCQLRGLRRALKELKSLEERRRDSLRDNEDIDFSTDPKTNSNGDLYKAYAYVMRHCHKHLQSLNPGDIFDLEKHSQILGFFEGRLNDIDNEIKKIPKLIAEFSSDGEISRDDEVIIKQLKDKLKSLKLERKLHALEFHDIKKQLHLLRSVYPHGDTPYANYYEQFIEDANSIMMKGKIEPKTIRDGLSRRWSNRKQELQEYYKKQIEAARQNFVSERKKAIPPMIRYLEGLRAIVKKRSEEIDKKASLPESRDYQERYLRAMDELGQSDGMDKILQGWLNNLENFKTVSPLIYYPPKEGETVDEIELIDYDSDGEETLTNLSKQIFDDKERLLEAPMNERDKGKEKREGKEGDSDPRAGVSTQALSGPSHLAEDLMQSIQPSSLKTSDPQLYLTIKDFSERLAVSLYKSFEVISPKSGERQEFDGLALRKKGPTIIERKTNDGTGPGLFQRNFCQQKIVSKHDFVLKNVIAELKTQSHPEEYVDIDVPDYLSWYSKNFTTEMQERLVNAAKSTVIKALQNLTFEFNVNRPKAYSATDYRGLFFNRGLIPGGVSLRFSSLGKGNEEIAHQHMDKISKERTAERESEIYFI
;
A
#
# COMPACT_ATOMS: atom_id res chain seq x y z
N MET A 1 35.19 3.20 15.59
CA MET A 1 34.12 2.93 14.61
C MET A 1 33.04 2.08 15.27
N PRO A 2 31.80 2.56 15.44
CA PRO A 2 30.74 1.71 15.97
C PRO A 2 30.16 0.87 14.83
N LYS A 3 30.32 -0.46 14.95
CA LYS A 3 29.72 -1.47 14.06
C LYS A 3 28.20 -1.44 14.18
N PHE A 4 27.52 -0.81 13.23
CA PHE A 4 26.10 -1.06 12.98
C PHE A 4 25.98 -2.07 11.84
N SER A 5 26.13 -3.36 12.18
CA SER A 5 25.69 -4.47 11.31
C SER A 5 24.24 -4.77 11.68
N LEU A 6 23.29 -4.17 10.96
CA LEU A 6 21.88 -4.57 11.00
C LEU A 6 21.68 -5.62 9.91
N HIS A 7 21.54 -6.88 10.32
CA HIS A 7 21.29 -8.01 9.43
C HIS A 7 19.97 -7.82 8.66
N LEU A 8 19.98 -8.07 7.35
CA LEU A 8 18.77 -8.08 6.51
C LEU A 8 17.67 -9.01 7.05
N SER A 9 18.03 -10.05 7.82
CA SER A 9 17.07 -10.98 8.43
C SER A 9 16.18 -10.34 9.51
N GLU A 10 16.60 -9.23 10.13
CA GLU A 10 15.73 -8.49 11.08
C GLU A 10 14.67 -7.63 10.37
N VAL A 11 14.82 -7.39 9.06
CA VAL A 11 13.84 -6.65 8.24
C VAL A 11 12.74 -7.57 7.70
N ILE A 12 12.98 -8.89 7.67
CA ILE A 12 12.01 -9.88 7.17
C ILE A 12 10.94 -10.21 8.24
N GLY A 13 11.15 -9.81 9.51
CA GLY A 13 10.16 -9.89 10.58
C GLY A 13 9.12 -8.76 10.61
N MET A 14 8.89 -8.06 9.50
CA MET A 14 7.88 -6.99 9.43
C MET A 14 6.50 -7.59 9.12
N GLY A 15 5.77 -7.98 10.17
CA GLY A 15 4.35 -8.29 10.05
C GLY A 15 3.58 -7.16 9.36
N LYS A 16 2.61 -7.51 8.51
CA LYS A 16 1.75 -6.59 7.75
C LYS A 16 1.33 -5.38 8.63
N THR A 17 1.91 -4.20 8.39
CA THR A 17 1.47 -2.96 9.04
C THR A 17 0.09 -2.56 8.50
N THR A 18 -0.70 -1.87 9.32
CA THR A 18 -2.16 -1.70 9.12
C THR A 18 -2.55 -0.65 8.07
N THR A 19 -1.65 0.24 7.62
CA THR A 19 -1.95 1.25 6.59
C THR A 19 -1.08 1.14 5.33
N PRO A 20 -1.66 1.30 4.12
CA PRO A 20 -0.92 1.28 2.84
C PRO A 20 0.27 2.25 2.78
N GLU A 21 0.14 3.44 3.38
CA GLU A 21 1.18 4.48 3.36
C GLU A 21 2.44 4.07 4.13
N ILE A 22 2.28 3.43 5.30
CA ILE A 22 3.40 2.91 6.08
C ILE A 22 4.11 1.80 5.30
N ASN A 23 3.36 0.93 4.61
CA ASN A 23 3.94 -0.10 3.75
C ASN A 23 4.75 0.51 2.60
N GLN A 24 4.24 1.55 1.94
CA GLN A 24 4.95 2.29 0.89
C GLN A 24 6.26 2.91 1.43
N LEU A 25 6.21 3.55 2.60
CA LEU A 25 7.39 4.15 3.23
C LEU A 25 8.45 3.11 3.60
N ASN A 26 8.02 1.97 4.16
CA ASN A 26 8.90 0.86 4.51
C ASN A 26 9.59 0.27 3.27
N LYS A 27 8.82 0.07 2.19
CA LYS A 27 9.36 -0.39 0.91
C LYS A 27 10.42 0.57 0.36
N TYR A 28 10.14 1.87 0.37
CA TYR A 28 11.10 2.89 -0.07
C TYR A 28 12.44 2.81 0.71
N ILE A 29 12.40 2.54 2.02
CA ILE A 29 13.62 2.36 2.83
C ILE A 29 14.36 1.07 2.48
N ILE A 30 13.62 -0.03 2.27
CA ILE A 30 14.22 -1.31 1.84
C ILE A 30 14.95 -1.11 0.52
N ASP A 31 14.32 -0.41 -0.43
CA ASP A 31 14.92 -0.06 -1.71
C ASP A 31 16.18 0.80 -1.52
N LYS A 32 16.13 1.87 -0.72
CA LYS A 32 17.29 2.72 -0.43
C LYS A 32 18.44 2.00 0.29
N LYS A 33 18.15 0.99 1.13
CA LYS A 33 19.16 0.13 1.75
C LYS A 33 19.79 -0.81 0.73
N SER A 34 18.97 -1.39 -0.14
CA SER A 34 19.42 -2.29 -1.22
C SER A 34 20.31 -1.54 -2.22
N ILE A 35 19.92 -0.33 -2.64
CA ILE A 35 20.75 0.56 -3.46
C ILE A 35 22.09 0.84 -2.78
N LYS A 36 22.07 1.15 -1.47
CA LYS A 36 23.31 1.40 -0.72
C LYS A 36 24.21 0.17 -0.72
N LEU A 37 23.67 -1.01 -0.44
CA LEU A 37 24.44 -2.26 -0.47
C LEU A 37 25.02 -2.53 -1.85
N ALA A 38 24.24 -2.34 -2.92
CA ALA A 38 24.71 -2.48 -4.30
C ALA A 38 25.89 -1.53 -4.59
N ASN A 39 25.80 -0.26 -4.18
CA ASN A 39 26.89 0.70 -4.32
C ASN A 39 28.14 0.29 -3.53
N ASP A 40 27.97 -0.12 -2.26
CA ASP A 40 29.07 -0.57 -1.40
C ASP A 40 29.78 -1.80 -1.99
N LEU A 41 29.01 -2.76 -2.54
CA LEU A 41 29.56 -3.96 -3.20
C LEU A 41 30.24 -3.64 -4.53
N TRP A 42 29.70 -2.70 -5.31
CA TRP A 42 30.33 -2.25 -6.56
C TRP A 42 31.67 -1.56 -6.31
N ILE A 43 31.76 -0.71 -5.28
CA ILE A 43 33.01 -0.06 -4.86
C ILE A 43 34.04 -1.10 -4.40
N ARG A 44 33.59 -2.17 -3.73
CA ARG A 44 34.45 -3.26 -3.25
C ARG A 44 34.90 -4.22 -4.37
N SER A 45 34.20 -4.25 -5.50
CA SER A 45 34.54 -5.12 -6.63
C SER A 45 35.83 -4.68 -7.32
N VAL A 46 36.50 -5.62 -7.99
CA VAL A 46 37.77 -5.42 -8.68
C VAL A 46 37.63 -5.77 -10.18
N PRO A 47 38.53 -5.28 -11.05
CA PRO A 47 38.60 -5.76 -12.45
C PRO A 47 38.70 -7.29 -12.54
N LEU A 48 38.32 -7.86 -13.69
CA LEU A 48 38.28 -9.31 -13.88
C LEU A 48 39.66 -9.98 -13.81
N LYS A 49 40.70 -9.31 -14.30
CA LYS A 49 42.05 -9.87 -14.46
C LYS A 49 42.57 -10.61 -13.21
N ASP A 50 43.08 -11.82 -13.40
CA ASP A 50 43.66 -12.70 -12.37
C ASP A 50 42.64 -13.16 -11.29
N THR A 51 41.34 -13.22 -11.62
CA THR A 51 40.27 -13.64 -10.68
C THR A 51 39.49 -14.87 -11.17
N PRO A 52 38.77 -15.59 -10.28
CA PRO A 52 37.84 -16.64 -10.71
C PRO A 52 36.75 -16.15 -11.66
N ALA A 53 36.35 -14.88 -11.57
CA ALA A 53 35.37 -14.28 -12.47
C ALA A 53 35.92 -14.14 -13.91
N GLU A 54 37.21 -13.87 -14.09
CA GLU A 54 37.86 -13.94 -15.41
C GLU A 54 37.81 -15.36 -15.97
N LYS A 55 38.08 -16.39 -15.15
CA LYS A 55 37.94 -17.79 -15.59
C LYS A 55 36.52 -18.09 -16.05
N TYR A 56 35.51 -17.56 -15.36
CA TYR A 56 34.12 -17.72 -15.79
C TYR A 56 33.83 -16.98 -17.10
N ILE A 57 34.18 -15.70 -17.21
CA ILE A 57 33.88 -14.87 -18.40
C ILE A 57 34.70 -15.31 -19.63
N VAL A 58 36.00 -15.52 -19.47
CA VAL A 58 36.91 -15.84 -20.57
C VAL A 58 37.01 -17.35 -20.78
N GLY A 59 37.20 -18.12 -19.72
CA GLY A 59 37.40 -19.57 -19.79
C GLY A 59 36.11 -20.33 -20.13
N THR A 60 35.03 -20.05 -19.40
CA THR A 60 33.75 -20.77 -19.52
C THR A 60 32.83 -20.15 -20.56
N ARG A 61 32.64 -18.82 -20.54
CA ARG A 61 31.79 -18.12 -21.52
C ARG A 61 32.50 -17.76 -22.83
N LYS A 62 33.80 -18.05 -22.95
CA LYS A 62 34.62 -17.84 -24.17
C LYS A 62 34.62 -16.40 -24.70
N ILE A 63 34.34 -15.42 -23.85
CA ILE A 63 34.47 -14.01 -24.21
C ILE A 63 35.96 -13.69 -24.33
N PRO A 64 36.44 -13.13 -25.45
CA PRO A 64 37.86 -12.82 -25.62
C PRO A 64 38.39 -11.91 -24.50
N ILE A 65 39.61 -12.16 -24.04
CA ILE A 65 40.18 -11.47 -22.88
C ILE A 65 40.25 -9.94 -23.07
N ASP A 66 40.62 -9.49 -24.27
CA ASP A 66 40.70 -8.07 -24.63
C ASP A 66 39.32 -7.40 -24.73
N VAL A 67 38.26 -8.18 -24.94
CA VAL A 67 36.87 -7.74 -24.86
C VAL A 67 36.48 -7.63 -23.39
N ALA A 68 36.68 -8.70 -22.61
CA ALA A 68 36.24 -8.81 -21.23
C ALA A 68 36.73 -7.65 -20.35
N GLU A 69 37.98 -7.20 -20.54
CA GLU A 69 38.57 -6.06 -19.82
C GLU A 69 37.88 -4.70 -20.13
N LYS A 70 37.16 -4.59 -21.25
CA LYS A 70 36.46 -3.36 -21.67
C LYS A 70 34.99 -3.33 -21.26
N LEU A 71 34.43 -4.45 -20.80
CA LEU A 71 33.03 -4.53 -20.39
C LEU A 71 32.86 -4.02 -18.94
N GLN A 72 31.66 -3.58 -18.61
CA GLN A 72 31.26 -3.17 -17.26
C GLN A 72 30.95 -4.40 -16.38
N ILE A 73 31.88 -5.35 -16.33
CA ILE A 73 31.78 -6.59 -15.56
C ILE A 73 32.95 -6.64 -14.59
N ARG A 74 32.67 -6.96 -13.32
CA ARG A 74 33.68 -6.99 -12.26
C ARG A 74 33.63 -8.26 -11.44
N SER A 75 34.74 -8.55 -10.77
CA SER A 75 34.86 -9.63 -9.81
C SER A 75 34.61 -9.13 -8.39
N LEU A 76 33.91 -9.92 -7.59
CA LEU A 76 33.69 -9.65 -6.17
C LEU A 76 33.97 -10.92 -5.38
N LYS A 77 34.64 -10.78 -4.22
CA LYS A 77 35.01 -11.91 -3.36
C LYS A 77 34.60 -11.69 -1.92
N GLY A 78 34.29 -12.80 -1.24
CA GLY A 78 33.95 -12.84 0.18
C GLY A 78 32.47 -12.56 0.46
N PRO A 79 32.05 -12.56 1.73
CA PRO A 79 30.65 -12.41 2.09
C PRO A 79 30.09 -11.07 1.60
N ILE A 80 28.91 -11.12 0.99
CA ILE A 80 28.23 -9.98 0.38
C ILE A 80 27.09 -9.44 1.25
N GLY A 81 26.84 -10.08 2.40
CA GLY A 81 25.78 -9.67 3.34
C GLY A 81 24.38 -10.11 2.90
N ILE A 82 24.29 -11.04 1.94
CA ILE A 82 23.05 -11.64 1.47
C ILE A 82 23.04 -13.10 1.97
N PRO A 83 22.19 -13.43 2.97
CA PRO A 83 22.25 -14.74 3.64
C PRO A 83 22.13 -15.94 2.71
N GLU A 84 21.33 -15.84 1.64
CA GLU A 84 21.16 -16.88 0.63
C GLU A 84 22.50 -17.21 -0.05
N PHE A 85 23.29 -16.20 -0.41
CA PHE A 85 24.59 -16.41 -1.05
C PHE A 85 25.71 -16.74 -0.05
N ASP A 86 25.72 -16.10 1.11
CA ASP A 86 26.81 -16.25 2.09
C ASP A 86 26.82 -17.65 2.75
N LYS A 87 25.66 -18.33 2.76
CA LYS A 87 25.49 -19.71 3.25
C LYS A 87 25.87 -20.78 2.21
N ASN A 88 25.95 -20.43 0.94
CA ASN A 88 26.27 -21.37 -0.15
C ASN A 88 27.77 -21.73 -0.13
N LYS A 89 28.19 -22.59 0.80
CA LYS A 89 29.57 -23.09 0.84
C LYS A 89 29.78 -24.15 -0.26
N PRO A 90 30.96 -24.20 -0.92
CA PRO A 90 32.17 -23.41 -0.67
C PRO A 90 32.25 -22.07 -1.44
N TYR A 91 31.18 -21.63 -2.10
CA TYR A 91 31.20 -20.54 -3.07
C TYR A 91 31.31 -19.14 -2.44
N ASN A 92 32.39 -18.42 -2.75
CA ASN A 92 32.66 -17.10 -2.19
C ASN A 92 33.06 -16.05 -3.25
N ASP A 93 32.98 -16.41 -4.53
CA ASP A 93 33.41 -15.60 -5.65
C ASP A 93 32.17 -15.27 -6.52
N TYR A 94 32.13 -14.06 -7.06
CA TYR A 94 30.97 -13.53 -7.75
C TYR A 94 31.38 -12.71 -8.98
N VAL A 95 30.58 -12.80 -10.02
CA VAL A 95 30.56 -11.87 -11.14
C VAL A 95 29.46 -10.85 -10.86
N VAL A 96 29.79 -9.57 -11.00
CA VAL A 96 28.83 -8.47 -10.78
C VAL A 96 28.77 -7.53 -11.98
N VAL A 97 27.55 -7.11 -12.32
CA VAL A 97 27.25 -6.17 -13.42
C VAL A 97 26.39 -5.03 -12.88
N PRO A 98 26.68 -3.76 -13.22
CA PRO A 98 25.94 -2.62 -12.70
C PRO A 98 24.57 -2.53 -13.34
N VAL A 99 23.56 -2.21 -12.52
CA VAL A 99 22.20 -1.91 -12.96
C VAL A 99 21.93 -0.43 -12.72
N CYS A 100 21.66 0.30 -13.80
CA CYS A 100 21.46 1.74 -13.80
C CYS A 100 19.99 2.10 -13.94
N ASN A 101 19.56 3.20 -13.32
CA ASN A 101 18.24 3.79 -13.50
C ASN A 101 18.22 4.78 -14.68
N LEU A 102 17.10 5.48 -14.84
CA LEU A 102 16.93 6.50 -15.88
C LEU A 102 17.93 7.68 -15.83
N ASP A 103 18.57 7.93 -14.68
CA ASP A 103 19.59 8.99 -14.51
C ASP A 103 21.03 8.46 -14.75
N ASP A 104 21.17 7.23 -15.25
CA ASP A 104 22.44 6.48 -15.26
C ASP A 104 23.08 6.26 -13.87
N GLU A 105 22.33 6.46 -12.79
CA GLU A 105 22.78 6.19 -11.42
C GLU A 105 22.75 4.68 -11.13
N LEU A 106 23.79 4.17 -10.46
CA LEU A 106 23.85 2.79 -9.99
C LEU A 106 22.79 2.55 -8.90
N VAL A 107 21.73 1.83 -9.25
CA VAL A 107 20.64 1.48 -8.33
C VAL A 107 20.64 0.01 -7.93
N GLY A 108 21.40 -0.83 -8.61
CA GLY A 108 21.50 -2.23 -8.28
C GLY A 108 22.68 -2.97 -8.91
N LEU A 109 22.79 -4.25 -8.61
CA LEU A 109 23.75 -5.17 -9.21
C LEU A 109 23.05 -6.43 -9.68
N GLN A 110 23.42 -6.92 -10.85
CA GLN A 110 23.19 -8.30 -11.21
C GLN A 110 24.35 -9.14 -10.68
N ILE A 111 24.07 -10.12 -9.83
CA ILE A 111 25.06 -10.95 -9.15
C ILE A 111 24.96 -12.38 -9.65
N ILE A 112 26.09 -13.00 -9.98
CA ILE A 112 26.22 -14.42 -10.32
C ILE A 112 27.30 -15.03 -9.42
N GLN A 113 26.95 -15.99 -8.59
CA GLN A 113 27.87 -16.73 -7.74
C GLN A 113 28.53 -17.85 -8.53
N ILE A 114 29.85 -17.95 -8.40
CA ILE A 114 30.69 -18.87 -9.17
C ILE A 114 31.57 -19.72 -8.24
N ASP A 115 32.05 -20.83 -8.79
CA ASP A 115 33.04 -21.69 -8.16
C ASP A 115 34.49 -21.19 -8.43
N PRO A 116 35.50 -21.71 -7.68
CA PRO A 116 36.90 -21.33 -7.90
C PRO A 116 37.47 -21.74 -9.27
N ALA A 117 36.81 -22.67 -9.98
CA ALA A 117 37.19 -23.11 -11.31
C ALA A 117 36.63 -22.19 -12.41
N GLY A 118 35.70 -21.29 -12.08
CA GLY A 118 35.05 -20.40 -13.03
C GLY A 118 33.79 -21.00 -13.65
N ASN A 119 33.04 -21.84 -12.93
CA ASN A 119 31.70 -22.28 -13.33
C ASN A 119 30.63 -21.60 -12.47
N LYS A 120 29.37 -21.60 -12.94
CA LYS A 120 28.25 -21.20 -12.08
C LYS A 120 28.21 -22.12 -10.86
N ALA A 121 27.94 -21.54 -9.69
CA ALA A 121 27.68 -22.33 -8.51
C ALA A 121 26.46 -23.24 -8.73
N THR A 122 26.55 -24.48 -8.26
CA THR A 122 25.47 -25.48 -8.35
C THR A 122 25.31 -26.22 -7.02
N ASN A 123 24.10 -26.70 -6.73
CA ASN A 123 23.85 -27.64 -5.64
C ASN A 123 22.92 -28.76 -6.15
N LEU A 124 23.48 -29.97 -6.29
CA LEU A 124 22.74 -31.12 -6.83
C LEU A 124 21.67 -31.66 -5.87
N GLU A 125 21.77 -31.35 -4.57
CA GLU A 125 20.83 -31.82 -3.54
C GLU A 125 19.64 -30.88 -3.35
N ASN A 126 19.67 -29.68 -3.94
CA ASN A 126 18.61 -28.68 -3.81
C ASN A 126 18.20 -28.14 -5.18
N SER A 127 17.05 -28.61 -5.67
CA SER A 127 16.45 -28.14 -6.93
C SER A 127 16.13 -26.64 -6.93
N ASP A 128 15.95 -26.03 -5.75
CA ASP A 128 15.62 -24.61 -5.57
C ASP A 128 16.88 -23.74 -5.36
N PHE A 129 18.07 -24.26 -5.71
CA PHE A 129 19.32 -23.51 -5.58
C PHE A 129 19.44 -22.43 -6.68
N PHE A 130 19.47 -21.16 -6.26
CA PHE A 130 19.71 -20.03 -7.16
C PHE A 130 21.09 -19.42 -6.95
N CYS A 131 21.91 -19.41 -8.01
CA CYS A 131 23.23 -18.77 -8.01
C CYS A 131 23.24 -17.36 -8.63
N LYS A 132 22.08 -16.85 -9.05
CA LYS A 132 21.93 -15.56 -9.73
C LYS A 132 20.83 -14.74 -9.06
N LYS A 133 21.07 -13.43 -8.84
CA LYS A 133 20.08 -12.52 -8.25
C LYS A 133 20.31 -11.08 -8.66
N TYR A 134 19.23 -10.34 -8.86
CA TYR A 134 19.26 -8.89 -8.90
C TYR A 134 19.18 -8.32 -7.48
N LEU A 135 20.16 -7.49 -7.11
CA LEU A 135 20.19 -6.71 -5.88
C LEU A 135 19.83 -5.26 -6.19
N GLY A 136 18.62 -4.84 -5.84
CA GLY A 136 18.17 -3.45 -6.01
C GLY A 136 16.66 -3.32 -5.86
N PRO A 137 16.08 -2.14 -6.14
CA PRO A 137 14.64 -1.92 -6.08
C PRO A 137 13.91 -2.75 -7.14
N THR A 138 12.88 -3.50 -6.73
CA THR A 138 12.05 -4.28 -7.67
C THR A 138 10.96 -3.43 -8.31
N LYS A 139 10.38 -2.49 -7.55
CA LYS A 139 9.36 -1.54 -8.01
C LYS A 139 9.67 -0.14 -7.48
N PRO A 140 10.70 0.54 -8.03
CA PRO A 140 11.04 1.90 -7.66
C PRO A 140 9.88 2.87 -7.96
N LEU A 141 9.92 4.07 -7.36
CA LEU A 141 8.93 5.13 -7.64
C LEU A 141 8.87 5.50 -9.12
N ARG A 142 10.03 5.48 -9.78
CA ARG A 142 10.17 5.65 -11.21
C ARG A 142 10.71 4.36 -11.82
N GLU A 143 9.84 3.66 -12.52
CA GLU A 143 10.18 2.42 -13.20
C GLU A 143 11.15 2.67 -14.36
N GLY A 144 12.04 1.71 -14.60
CA GLY A 144 13.07 1.81 -15.63
C GLY A 144 14.47 1.58 -15.09
N LYS A 145 15.03 0.45 -15.48
CA LYS A 145 16.39 0.04 -15.11
C LYS A 145 16.95 -0.90 -16.18
N ALA A 146 18.26 -0.91 -16.35
CA ALA A 146 18.94 -1.85 -17.22
C ALA A 146 20.30 -2.22 -16.65
N ALA A 147 20.70 -3.49 -16.80
CA ALA A 147 22.08 -3.89 -16.58
C ALA A 147 22.92 -3.40 -17.77
N VAL A 148 23.99 -2.66 -17.51
CA VAL A 148 24.81 -2.04 -18.56
C VAL A 148 26.07 -2.88 -18.77
N ILE A 149 26.27 -3.42 -19.97
CA ILE A 149 27.48 -4.21 -20.33
C ILE A 149 28.54 -3.30 -20.96
N ASN A 150 28.13 -2.46 -21.90
CA ASN A 150 28.93 -1.39 -22.45
C ASN A 150 28.02 -0.23 -22.85
N LYS A 151 28.58 0.97 -22.94
CA LYS A 151 27.86 2.17 -23.34
C LYS A 151 28.67 2.90 -24.40
N THR A 152 27.96 3.42 -25.39
CA THR A 152 28.51 4.22 -26.49
C THR A 152 27.64 5.46 -26.69
N ASP A 153 28.15 6.45 -27.43
CA ASP A 153 27.41 7.69 -27.72
C ASP A 153 26.36 7.52 -28.83
N ASN A 154 26.32 6.36 -29.48
CA ASN A 154 25.34 6.08 -30.52
C ASN A 154 23.97 5.81 -29.90
N VAL A 155 23.04 6.71 -30.20
CA VAL A 155 21.67 6.65 -29.71
C VAL A 155 20.70 6.09 -30.75
N ASN A 156 21.16 5.72 -31.95
CA ASN A 156 20.27 5.22 -32.99
C ASN A 156 19.93 3.74 -32.86
N VAL A 157 20.78 2.97 -32.18
CA VAL A 157 20.63 1.52 -32.00
C VAL A 157 21.03 1.13 -30.58
N VAL A 158 20.26 0.21 -29.99
CA VAL A 158 20.59 -0.44 -28.72
C VAL A 158 20.34 -1.94 -28.82
N PHE A 159 21.25 -2.72 -28.23
CA PHE A 159 21.08 -4.16 -28.06
C PHE A 159 20.63 -4.45 -26.64
N ILE A 160 19.61 -5.30 -26.48
CA ILE A 160 19.06 -5.67 -25.18
C ILE A 160 18.91 -7.18 -25.13
N ALA A 161 19.59 -7.82 -24.19
CA ALA A 161 19.44 -9.24 -23.94
C ALA A 161 18.60 -9.55 -22.70
N GLU A 162 18.10 -10.78 -22.62
CA GLU A 162 17.47 -11.28 -21.40
C GLU A 162 18.50 -11.39 -20.25
N GLY A 163 19.67 -11.95 -20.54
CA GLY A 163 20.76 -12.17 -19.58
C GLY A 163 22.00 -11.32 -19.81
N VAL A 164 22.74 -11.04 -18.73
CA VAL A 164 24.04 -10.34 -18.80
C VAL A 164 25.11 -11.16 -19.53
N GLU A 165 25.01 -12.49 -19.52
CA GLU A 165 25.92 -13.38 -20.24
C GLU A 165 25.71 -13.33 -21.75
N THR A 166 24.45 -13.40 -22.20
CA THR A 166 24.03 -13.22 -23.59
C THR A 166 24.49 -11.86 -24.12
N ALA A 167 24.24 -10.78 -23.35
CA ALA A 167 24.68 -9.43 -23.69
C ALA A 167 26.21 -9.31 -23.79
N ALA A 168 26.96 -9.89 -22.85
CA ALA A 168 28.42 -9.89 -22.88
C ALA A 168 28.99 -10.70 -24.06
N SER A 169 28.31 -11.77 -24.46
CA SER A 169 28.69 -12.58 -25.62
C SER A 169 28.54 -11.79 -26.92
N VAL A 170 27.41 -11.11 -27.12
CA VAL A 170 27.19 -10.24 -28.29
C VAL A 170 28.14 -9.04 -28.30
N ALA A 171 28.50 -8.50 -27.12
CA ALA A 171 29.53 -7.48 -27.00
C ALA A 171 30.97 -7.97 -27.36
N SER A 172 31.15 -9.26 -27.66
CA SER A 172 32.42 -9.77 -28.23
C SER A 172 32.61 -9.39 -29.70
N LEU A 173 31.53 -9.04 -30.41
CA LEU A 173 31.60 -8.55 -31.78
C LEU A 173 32.15 -7.12 -31.79
N HIS A 174 33.25 -6.92 -32.51
CA HIS A 174 33.93 -5.62 -32.59
C HIS A 174 32.99 -4.50 -33.07
N GLU A 175 32.19 -4.78 -34.09
CA GLU A 175 31.22 -3.84 -34.65
C GLU A 175 30.15 -3.46 -33.63
N VAL A 176 29.66 -4.40 -32.82
CA VAL A 176 28.64 -4.11 -31.81
C VAL A 176 29.24 -3.28 -30.67
N ARG A 177 30.32 -3.76 -30.06
CA ARG A 177 30.92 -3.17 -28.86
C ARG A 177 31.34 -1.71 -29.04
N ASN A 178 31.91 -1.39 -30.19
CA ASN A 178 32.49 -0.07 -30.42
C ASN A 178 31.46 0.95 -30.94
N ASN A 179 30.36 0.48 -31.54
CA ASN A 179 29.38 1.37 -32.18
C ASN A 179 28.06 1.46 -31.44
N TYR A 180 27.72 0.50 -30.57
CA TYR A 180 26.41 0.41 -29.94
C TYR A 180 26.50 0.03 -28.45
N SER A 181 25.55 0.52 -27.67
CA SER A 181 25.38 0.11 -26.29
C SER A 181 24.69 -1.25 -26.21
N VAL A 182 25.17 -2.11 -25.31
CA VAL A 182 24.56 -3.43 -25.02
C VAL A 182 24.09 -3.46 -23.57
N LEU A 183 22.81 -3.77 -23.40
CA LEU A 183 22.08 -3.81 -22.15
C LEU A 183 21.55 -5.22 -21.87
N ALA A 184 21.13 -5.46 -20.62
CA ALA A 184 20.36 -6.65 -20.27
C ALA A 184 19.22 -6.37 -19.28
N SER A 185 18.15 -7.16 -19.37
CA SER A 185 16.96 -7.03 -18.52
C SER A 185 16.99 -7.86 -17.24
N MET A 186 18.02 -8.69 -17.05
CA MET A 186 18.18 -9.55 -15.86
C MET A 186 17.16 -10.70 -15.79
N GLY A 187 16.52 -11.02 -16.92
CA GLY A 187 15.52 -12.09 -17.10
C GLY A 187 14.43 -11.67 -18.08
N VAL A 188 13.81 -12.64 -18.75
CA VAL A 188 12.76 -12.39 -19.76
C VAL A 188 11.56 -11.63 -19.21
N SER A 189 11.12 -11.94 -17.99
CA SER A 189 9.99 -11.26 -17.33
C SER A 189 10.28 -9.81 -16.96
N GLU A 190 11.56 -9.43 -16.88
CA GLU A 190 11.99 -8.06 -16.59
C GLU A 190 12.37 -7.31 -17.89
N LEU A 191 12.31 -7.95 -19.07
CA LEU A 191 12.57 -7.31 -20.37
C LEU A 191 11.69 -6.08 -20.62
N PRO A 192 10.37 -6.10 -20.32
CA PRO A 192 9.54 -4.90 -20.41
C PRO A 192 10.02 -3.76 -19.51
N ALA A 193 10.63 -4.03 -18.35
CA ALA A 193 11.11 -3.01 -17.43
C ALA A 193 12.29 -2.20 -17.99
N THR A 194 13.00 -2.72 -19.01
CA THR A 194 14.05 -1.99 -19.71
C THR A 194 13.50 -0.92 -20.66
N LEU A 195 12.24 -1.03 -21.09
CA LEU A 195 11.61 -0.08 -22.01
C LEU A 195 11.67 1.35 -21.47
N ALA A 196 11.39 1.54 -20.19
CA ALA A 196 11.49 2.87 -19.58
C ALA A 196 12.92 3.42 -19.61
N TYR A 197 13.95 2.59 -19.42
CA TYR A 197 15.35 3.00 -19.61
C TYR A 197 15.66 3.34 -21.08
N VAL A 198 15.06 2.63 -22.03
CA VAL A 198 15.26 2.91 -23.46
C VAL A 198 14.57 4.21 -23.89
N LYS A 199 13.34 4.43 -23.41
CA LYS A 199 12.55 5.67 -23.59
C LYS A 199 13.30 6.93 -23.19
N THR A 200 14.28 6.82 -22.30
CA THR A 200 15.01 7.98 -21.79
C THR A 200 16.38 8.20 -22.43
N HIS A 201 17.03 7.14 -22.92
CA HIS A 201 18.39 7.23 -23.45
C HIS A 201 18.45 7.21 -24.97
N TYR A 202 17.40 6.71 -25.62
CA TYR A 202 17.35 6.53 -27.07
C TYR A 202 16.18 7.32 -27.65
N PRO A 203 16.41 8.18 -28.65
CA PRO A 203 15.38 8.97 -29.29
C PRO A 203 14.28 8.08 -29.87
N PRO A 204 13.08 8.64 -30.04
CA PRO A 204 11.96 7.90 -30.61
C PRO A 204 12.31 7.51 -32.05
N GLY A 205 11.91 6.30 -32.47
CA GLY A 205 12.29 5.75 -33.78
C GLY A 205 13.71 5.14 -33.84
N ALA A 206 14.44 5.08 -32.72
CA ALA A 206 15.64 4.26 -32.63
C ALA A 206 15.35 2.77 -32.88
N THR A 207 16.38 2.03 -33.24
CA THR A 207 16.30 0.57 -33.43
C THR A 207 16.66 -0.15 -32.14
N VAL A 208 15.77 -1.02 -31.68
CA VAL A 208 15.98 -1.90 -30.53
C VAL A 208 16.21 -3.31 -31.04
N VAL A 209 17.39 -3.84 -30.83
CA VAL A 209 17.73 -5.24 -31.14
C VAL A 209 17.54 -6.08 -29.88
N LEU A 210 16.47 -6.86 -29.84
CA LEU A 210 16.20 -7.80 -28.76
C LEU A 210 16.92 -9.12 -29.05
N LEU A 211 17.82 -9.50 -28.14
CA LEU A 211 18.56 -10.75 -28.17
C LEU A 211 17.78 -11.79 -27.36
N LYS A 212 17.08 -12.66 -28.08
CA LYS A 212 16.20 -13.70 -27.54
C LYS A 212 16.98 -14.99 -27.30
N ASP A 213 16.71 -15.67 -26.19
CA ASP A 213 17.19 -17.04 -25.98
C ASP A 213 16.25 -18.04 -26.69
N HIS A 214 16.76 -19.11 -27.32
CA HIS A 214 15.93 -20.03 -28.11
C HIS A 214 15.27 -21.10 -27.23
N ASP A 215 14.38 -20.67 -26.34
CA ASP A 215 13.60 -21.56 -25.47
C ASP A 215 12.67 -22.49 -26.27
N ASP A 216 12.63 -23.77 -25.90
CA ASP A 216 11.69 -24.73 -26.47
C ASP A 216 10.24 -24.27 -26.20
N PRO A 217 9.43 -24.02 -27.25
CA PRO A 217 8.09 -23.46 -27.08
C PRO A 217 7.10 -24.43 -26.41
N VAL A 218 7.40 -25.74 -26.39
CA VAL A 218 6.59 -26.77 -25.73
C VAL A 218 6.98 -26.90 -24.26
N GLU A 219 8.27 -26.90 -23.95
CA GLU A 219 8.76 -27.04 -22.57
C GLU A 219 8.68 -25.73 -21.77
N ASN A 220 8.85 -24.58 -22.42
CA ASN A 220 8.87 -23.26 -21.78
C ASN A 220 8.00 -22.21 -22.52
N PRO A 221 6.66 -22.42 -22.58
CA PRO A 221 5.75 -21.47 -23.23
C PRO A 221 5.68 -20.12 -22.51
N PHE A 222 5.98 -20.09 -21.21
CA PHE A 222 5.95 -18.88 -20.39
C PHE A 222 7.00 -17.86 -20.84
N ALA A 223 8.25 -18.28 -21.04
CA ALA A 223 9.33 -17.37 -21.47
C ALA A 223 9.03 -16.75 -22.84
N ASN A 224 8.58 -17.54 -23.81
CA ASN A 224 8.17 -17.06 -25.13
C ASN A 224 7.03 -16.02 -25.03
N SER A 225 6.01 -16.28 -24.21
CA SER A 225 4.92 -15.32 -23.95
C SER A 225 5.42 -14.02 -23.33
N GLU A 226 6.31 -14.08 -22.34
CA GLU A 226 6.88 -12.88 -21.71
C GLU A 226 7.74 -12.06 -22.70
N PHE A 227 8.48 -12.74 -23.57
CA PHE A 227 9.25 -12.08 -24.63
C PHE A 227 8.33 -11.36 -25.63
N ASP A 228 7.25 -12.01 -26.08
CA ASP A 228 6.30 -11.40 -27.03
C ASP A 228 5.60 -10.17 -26.43
N LYS A 229 5.27 -10.21 -25.13
CA LYS A 229 4.77 -9.03 -24.41
C LYS A 229 5.79 -7.89 -24.43
N ALA A 230 7.06 -8.17 -24.16
CA ALA A 230 8.13 -7.17 -24.21
C ALA A 230 8.28 -6.58 -25.61
N LYS A 231 8.38 -7.44 -26.64
CA LYS A 231 8.45 -7.03 -28.05
C LYS A 231 7.30 -6.11 -28.42
N LYS A 232 6.06 -6.49 -28.08
CA LYS A 232 4.88 -5.67 -28.34
C LYS A 232 4.97 -4.32 -27.64
N ALA A 233 5.40 -4.26 -26.38
CA ALA A 233 5.56 -3.01 -25.65
C ALA A 233 6.57 -2.05 -26.31
N PHE A 234 7.69 -2.56 -26.84
CA PHE A 234 8.65 -1.75 -27.59
C PHE A 234 8.09 -1.24 -28.93
N VAL A 235 7.36 -2.09 -29.68
CA VAL A 235 6.72 -1.70 -30.94
C VAL A 235 5.63 -0.65 -30.70
N ASP A 236 4.76 -0.87 -29.71
CA ASP A 236 3.69 0.06 -29.34
C ASP A 236 4.26 1.41 -28.84
N ALA A 237 5.49 1.41 -28.30
CA ALA A 237 6.22 2.62 -27.94
C ALA A 237 6.88 3.37 -29.12
N GLY A 238 6.71 2.88 -30.35
CA GLY A 238 7.22 3.52 -31.57
C GLY A 238 8.67 3.19 -31.91
N TYR A 239 9.26 2.16 -31.29
CA TYR A 239 10.60 1.68 -31.64
C TYR A 239 10.55 0.72 -32.81
N ARG A 240 11.61 0.74 -33.63
CA ARG A 240 11.84 -0.34 -34.58
C ARG A 240 12.47 -1.52 -33.85
N VAL A 241 11.73 -2.62 -33.73
CA VAL A 241 12.21 -3.80 -33.01
C VAL A 241 12.74 -4.84 -33.98
N ILE A 242 13.98 -5.27 -33.77
CA ILE A 242 14.60 -6.42 -34.45
C ILE A 242 14.77 -7.51 -33.40
N VAL A 243 14.36 -8.72 -33.72
CA VAL A 243 14.61 -9.88 -32.85
C VAL A 243 15.72 -10.72 -33.46
N LYS A 244 16.72 -11.05 -32.65
CA LYS A 244 17.79 -11.98 -33.01
C LYS A 244 17.75 -13.15 -32.02
N GLU A 245 17.53 -14.33 -32.56
CA GLU A 245 17.47 -15.61 -31.84
C GLU A 245 18.51 -16.58 -32.42
N PRO A 246 19.20 -17.39 -31.60
CA PRO A 246 20.09 -18.46 -32.07
C PRO A 246 19.34 -19.47 -32.96
N PRO A 247 20.00 -20.13 -33.91
CA PRO A 247 19.35 -21.07 -34.83
C PRO A 247 18.95 -22.40 -34.16
N THR A 248 19.62 -22.80 -33.08
CA THR A 248 19.38 -24.10 -32.42
C THR A 248 18.46 -23.92 -31.21
N VAL A 249 17.45 -24.79 -31.10
CA VAL A 249 16.55 -24.84 -29.95
C VAL A 249 17.32 -25.24 -28.68
N LYS A 250 16.97 -24.63 -27.55
CA LYS A 250 17.64 -24.74 -26.23
C LYS A 250 19.06 -24.15 -26.18
N GLU A 251 19.43 -23.29 -27.12
CA GLU A 251 20.67 -22.52 -27.07
C GLU A 251 20.40 -21.03 -26.84
N ASP A 252 21.33 -20.37 -26.18
CA ASP A 252 21.42 -18.91 -26.11
C ASP A 252 22.63 -18.39 -26.93
N TRP A 253 22.83 -17.06 -26.99
CA TRP A 253 23.97 -16.49 -27.72
C TRP A 253 25.34 -16.77 -27.06
N ASN A 254 25.38 -17.12 -25.76
CA ASN A 254 26.64 -17.53 -25.13
C ASN A 254 27.04 -18.96 -25.52
N ASP A 255 26.09 -19.83 -25.82
CA ASP A 255 26.38 -21.18 -26.33
C ASP A 255 26.96 -21.14 -27.74
N VAL A 256 26.44 -20.27 -28.60
CA VAL A 256 26.97 -20.03 -29.95
C VAL A 256 28.43 -19.57 -29.88
N LEU A 257 28.72 -18.56 -29.05
CA LEU A 257 30.07 -18.07 -28.83
C LEU A 257 30.98 -19.16 -28.26
N ALA A 258 30.50 -19.94 -27.28
CA ALA A 258 31.29 -20.97 -26.63
C ALA A 258 31.68 -22.13 -27.56
N LYS A 259 30.80 -22.50 -28.50
CA LYS A 259 31.01 -23.62 -29.46
C LYS A 259 31.81 -23.20 -30.69
N GLY A 260 31.48 -22.05 -31.29
CA GLY A 260 31.99 -21.64 -32.60
C GLY A 260 32.91 -20.42 -32.59
N GLY A 261 33.08 -19.76 -31.44
CA GLY A 261 33.87 -18.54 -31.32
C GLY A 261 33.22 -17.32 -31.97
N VAL A 262 33.96 -16.21 -32.02
CA VAL A 262 33.47 -14.90 -32.46
C VAL A 262 32.99 -14.90 -33.92
N ASN A 263 33.69 -15.61 -34.81
CA ASN A 263 33.33 -15.69 -36.23
C ASN A 263 31.98 -16.39 -36.44
N GLU A 264 31.69 -17.43 -35.66
CA GLU A 264 30.41 -18.13 -35.75
C GLU A 264 29.28 -17.28 -35.18
N LEU A 265 29.53 -16.60 -34.06
CA LEU A 265 28.60 -15.64 -33.49
C LEU A 265 28.26 -14.53 -34.51
N GLU A 266 29.27 -13.96 -35.18
CA GLU A 266 29.09 -12.94 -36.20
C GLU A 266 28.25 -13.44 -37.38
N ARG A 267 28.57 -14.65 -37.87
CA ARG A 267 27.85 -15.31 -38.96
C ARG A 267 26.39 -15.55 -38.62
N GLN A 268 26.09 -16.08 -37.43
CA GLN A 268 24.73 -16.41 -37.02
C GLN A 268 23.90 -15.18 -36.63
N LEU A 269 24.51 -14.21 -35.93
CA LEU A 269 23.83 -12.96 -35.58
C LEU A 269 23.50 -12.14 -36.84
N ASN A 270 24.31 -12.28 -37.89
CA ASN A 270 24.15 -11.69 -39.22
C ASN A 270 23.81 -10.20 -39.15
N LEU A 271 24.83 -9.39 -38.84
CA LEU A 271 24.73 -7.92 -38.77
C LEU A 271 24.57 -7.27 -40.15
N ASN A 272 24.89 -7.99 -41.23
CA ASN A 272 24.80 -7.53 -42.63
C ASN A 272 23.38 -7.47 -43.19
N ASP A 273 22.38 -7.81 -42.39
CA ASP A 273 20.99 -7.52 -42.73
C ASP A 273 20.85 -5.99 -42.93
N PRO A 274 20.28 -5.46 -44.03
CA PRO A 274 20.13 -4.02 -44.33
C PRO A 274 19.37 -3.19 -43.27
N ILE A 275 19.08 -3.81 -42.13
CA ILE A 275 18.18 -3.40 -41.08
C ILE A 275 18.87 -2.45 -40.08
N LEU A 276 20.18 -2.51 -39.86
CA LEU A 276 20.87 -1.58 -38.95
C LEU A 276 21.12 -0.19 -39.57
N CYS A 277 21.08 -0.07 -40.90
CA CYS A 277 21.36 1.16 -41.65
C CYS A 277 20.43 1.29 -42.88
N LEU A 278 19.16 1.65 -42.68
CA LEU A 278 18.35 2.18 -43.78
C LEU A 278 18.67 3.68 -43.97
N PRO A 279 18.86 4.17 -45.20
CA PRO A 279 19.30 5.55 -45.47
C PRO A 279 18.35 6.66 -44.96
N ASP A 280 17.08 6.36 -44.70
CA ASP A 280 16.09 7.36 -44.22
C ASP A 280 16.00 7.52 -42.69
N ILE A 281 16.44 6.54 -41.90
CA ILE A 281 16.29 6.54 -40.43
C ILE A 281 17.29 7.49 -39.73
N PRO A 282 18.58 7.52 -40.10
CA PRO A 282 19.54 8.47 -39.52
C PRO A 282 19.11 9.93 -39.72
N ALA A 283 18.52 10.26 -40.88
CA ALA A 283 18.08 11.61 -41.23
C ALA A 283 16.80 12.05 -40.47
N ARG A 284 15.88 11.13 -40.16
CA ARG A 284 14.70 11.42 -39.34
C ARG A 284 15.08 11.59 -37.86
N ASN A 285 15.88 10.67 -37.34
CA ASN A 285 16.32 10.73 -35.95
C ASN A 285 17.24 11.93 -35.69
N SER A 286 18.05 12.37 -36.66
CA SER A 286 18.94 13.53 -36.48
C SER A 286 18.18 14.84 -36.24
N LYS A 287 16.96 14.99 -36.76
CA LYS A 287 16.13 16.18 -36.51
C LYS A 287 15.44 16.14 -35.14
N VAL A 288 14.96 14.97 -34.70
CA VAL A 288 14.25 14.82 -33.42
C VAL A 288 15.23 14.75 -32.23
N SER A 289 16.41 14.15 -32.41
CA SER A 289 17.37 13.87 -31.33
C SER A 289 17.79 15.09 -30.48
N PRO A 290 18.06 16.28 -31.05
CA PRO A 290 18.40 17.46 -30.24
C PRO A 290 17.26 17.90 -29.31
N HIS A 291 16.02 17.88 -29.82
CA HIS A 291 14.84 18.21 -29.02
C HIS A 291 14.59 17.16 -27.93
N PHE A 292 14.66 15.88 -28.29
CA PHE A 292 14.55 14.77 -27.34
C PHE A 292 15.52 14.93 -26.17
N LYS A 293 16.83 15.10 -26.44
CA LYS A 293 17.84 15.19 -25.38
C LYS A 293 17.58 16.38 -24.44
N SER A 294 17.28 17.55 -25.00
CA SER A 294 17.06 18.76 -24.20
C SER A 294 15.77 18.70 -23.39
N LEU A 295 14.66 18.28 -24.00
CA LEU A 295 13.38 18.08 -23.30
C LEU A 295 13.48 17.05 -22.20
N TYR A 296 14.15 15.93 -22.47
CA TYR A 296 14.28 14.86 -21.50
C TYR A 296 15.07 15.31 -20.26
N VAL A 297 16.17 16.05 -20.43
CA VAL A 297 16.95 16.58 -19.29
C VAL A 297 16.11 17.50 -18.40
N ASP A 298 15.30 18.38 -19.00
CA ASP A 298 14.45 19.30 -18.23
C ASP A 298 13.28 18.56 -17.55
N LEU A 299 12.65 17.61 -18.24
CA LEU A 299 11.64 16.73 -17.65
C LEU A 299 12.22 15.95 -16.47
N LEU A 300 13.43 15.40 -16.60
CA LEU A 300 14.10 14.63 -15.55
C LEU A 300 14.36 15.45 -14.29
N LYS A 301 14.85 16.69 -14.46
CA LYS A 301 15.07 17.64 -13.37
C LYS A 301 13.77 17.93 -12.62
N ASN A 302 12.68 18.17 -13.35
CA ASN A 302 11.38 18.45 -12.75
C ASN A 302 10.74 17.21 -12.12
N GLU A 303 10.89 16.04 -12.73
CA GLU A 303 10.37 14.78 -12.19
C GLU A 303 11.04 14.44 -10.86
N LYS A 304 12.36 14.67 -10.74
CA LYS A 304 13.08 14.51 -9.48
C LYS A 304 12.51 15.40 -8.37
N LEU A 305 12.16 16.65 -8.69
CA LEU A 305 11.48 17.53 -7.73
C LEU A 305 10.09 17.00 -7.36
N ALA A 306 9.31 16.53 -8.34
CA ALA A 306 7.99 15.94 -8.10
C ALA A 306 8.04 14.66 -7.25
N GLU A 307 9.07 13.82 -7.43
CA GLU A 307 9.33 12.64 -6.60
C GLU A 307 9.69 13.02 -5.16
N GLU A 308 10.59 13.99 -4.98
CA GLU A 308 10.93 14.52 -3.66
C GLU A 308 9.71 15.10 -2.95
N GLN A 309 8.85 15.81 -3.68
CA GLN A 309 7.61 16.36 -3.19
C GLN A 309 6.61 15.27 -2.79
N ALA A 310 6.48 14.21 -3.60
CA ALA A 310 5.62 13.07 -3.29
C ALA A 310 6.09 12.34 -2.01
N ILE A 311 7.40 12.20 -1.81
CA ILE A 311 7.96 11.63 -0.58
C ILE A 311 7.66 12.54 0.62
N CYS A 312 7.78 13.87 0.49
CA CYS A 312 7.42 14.80 1.55
C CYS A 312 5.93 14.70 1.92
N GLY A 313 5.05 14.63 0.92
CA GLY A 313 3.61 14.41 1.13
C GLY A 313 3.31 13.08 1.85
N LEU A 314 3.99 11.99 1.47
CA LEU A 314 3.87 10.69 2.14
C LEU A 314 4.34 10.77 3.61
N LEU A 315 5.47 11.43 3.86
CA LEU A 315 6.00 11.62 5.21
C LEU A 315 5.05 12.47 6.07
N ASP A 316 4.52 13.58 5.56
CA ASP A 316 3.56 14.42 6.29
C ASP A 316 2.31 13.63 6.67
N LYS A 317 1.75 12.86 5.72
CA LYS A 317 0.58 12.01 5.93
C LYS A 317 0.85 10.92 6.98
N VAL A 318 1.97 10.20 6.87
CA VAL A 318 2.32 9.16 7.85
C VAL A 318 2.57 9.76 9.22
N ILE A 319 3.28 10.88 9.33
CA ILE A 319 3.51 11.55 10.62
C ILE A 319 2.18 11.98 11.24
N GLY A 320 1.26 12.55 10.45
CA GLY A 320 -0.11 12.86 10.88
C GLY A 320 -0.84 11.63 11.44
N GLN A 321 -0.84 10.51 10.70
CA GLN A 321 -1.43 9.25 11.16
C GLN A 321 -0.82 8.74 12.48
N LEU A 322 0.49 8.92 12.68
CA LEU A 322 1.16 8.52 13.93
C LEU A 322 0.76 9.43 15.11
N ILE A 323 0.60 10.73 14.88
CA ILE A 323 0.10 11.68 15.87
C ILE A 323 -1.33 11.30 16.27
N ASP A 324 -2.22 11.13 15.30
CA ASP A 324 -3.63 10.73 15.53
C ASP A 324 -3.72 9.40 16.31
N LYS A 325 -2.84 8.44 16.00
CA LYS A 325 -2.73 7.17 16.73
C LYS A 325 -2.39 7.45 18.19
N LEU A 326 -1.32 8.20 18.47
CA LEU A 326 -0.90 8.51 19.84
C LEU A 326 -1.96 9.25 20.65
N GLU A 327 -2.67 10.20 20.04
CA GLU A 327 -3.77 10.93 20.67
C GLU A 327 -4.91 9.98 21.09
N LYS A 328 -5.31 9.07 20.20
CA LYS A 328 -6.32 8.02 20.50
C LYS A 328 -5.84 7.04 21.57
N THR A 329 -4.55 6.70 21.57
CA THR A 329 -3.97 5.79 22.55
C THR A 329 -3.88 6.40 23.96
N GLN A 330 -3.87 7.73 24.08
CA GLN A 330 -3.75 8.42 25.37
C GLN A 330 -4.96 8.14 26.29
N SER A 331 -6.15 8.05 25.71
CA SER A 331 -7.44 7.83 26.38
C SER A 331 -7.94 6.38 26.31
N SER A 332 -7.19 5.46 25.68
CA SER A 332 -7.62 4.06 25.54
C SER A 332 -7.43 3.25 26.82
N ASP A 333 -8.46 2.47 27.17
CA ASP A 333 -8.43 1.47 28.25
C ASP A 333 -7.97 0.09 27.76
N ASP A 334 -7.93 -0.14 26.44
CA ASP A 334 -7.38 -1.38 25.87
C ASP A 334 -5.85 -1.32 25.85
N LEU A 335 -5.28 -1.92 26.88
CA LEU A 335 -3.84 -1.98 27.07
C LEU A 335 -3.12 -2.76 25.97
N HIS A 336 -3.72 -3.82 25.44
CA HIS A 336 -3.07 -4.67 24.44
C HIS A 336 -2.99 -3.96 23.09
N LYS A 337 -4.08 -3.30 22.69
CA LYS A 337 -4.12 -2.43 21.51
C LYS A 337 -3.15 -1.25 21.66
N THR A 338 -3.17 -0.59 22.82
CA THR A 338 -2.27 0.52 23.17
C THR A 338 -0.80 0.15 22.99
N ILE A 339 -0.40 -1.03 23.47
CA ILE A 339 0.96 -1.55 23.36
C ILE A 339 1.36 -1.73 21.90
N LYS A 340 0.49 -2.35 21.10
CA LYS A 340 0.74 -2.61 19.68
C LYS A 340 0.89 -1.30 18.89
N GLU A 341 0.04 -0.32 19.16
CA GLU A 341 0.08 1.00 18.53
C GLU A 341 1.36 1.77 18.88
N ILE A 342 1.74 1.81 20.15
CA ILE A 342 2.99 2.46 20.59
C ILE A 342 4.22 1.77 19.96
N ASP A 343 4.25 0.44 19.94
CA ASP A 343 5.34 -0.31 19.31
C ASP A 343 5.44 0.00 17.80
N GLU A 344 4.31 0.14 17.10
CA GLU A 344 4.27 0.57 15.70
C GLU A 344 4.78 2.00 15.51
N VAL A 345 4.27 2.96 16.30
CA VAL A 345 4.69 4.37 16.23
C VAL A 345 6.19 4.49 16.43
N VAL A 346 6.74 3.80 17.43
CA VAL A 346 8.18 3.83 17.73
C VAL A 346 9.01 3.28 16.56
N ARG A 347 8.59 2.17 15.95
CA ARG A 347 9.28 1.59 14.78
C ARG A 347 9.22 2.54 13.58
N THR A 348 8.03 3.02 13.23
CA THR A 348 7.82 3.91 12.08
C THR A 348 8.53 5.26 12.25
N THR A 349 8.62 5.77 13.48
CA THR A 349 9.38 6.99 13.78
C THR A 349 10.88 6.80 13.53
N GLY A 350 11.44 5.63 13.84
CA GLY A 350 12.83 5.30 13.52
C GLY A 350 13.10 5.29 12.01
N VAL A 351 12.12 4.79 11.25
CA VAL A 351 12.07 4.80 9.79
C VAL A 351 12.08 6.23 9.24
N ILE A 352 11.15 7.08 9.68
CA ILE A 352 11.04 8.49 9.28
C ILE A 352 12.35 9.24 9.58
N ARG A 353 12.90 9.06 10.78
CA ARG A 353 14.15 9.70 11.19
C ARG A 353 15.30 9.33 10.25
N THR A 354 15.40 8.07 9.85
CA THR A 354 16.47 7.59 8.95
C THR A 354 16.41 8.29 7.59
N LEU A 355 15.20 8.52 7.07
CA LEU A 355 15.00 9.22 5.81
C LEU A 355 15.38 10.71 5.91
N LEU A 356 14.99 11.37 6.99
CA LEU A 356 15.31 12.79 7.19
C LEU A 356 16.82 13.00 7.46
N SER A 357 17.48 12.08 8.16
CA SER A 357 18.89 12.23 8.61
C SER A 357 19.91 12.22 7.47
N ARG A 358 19.52 11.80 6.27
CA ARG A 358 20.37 11.87 5.07
C ARG A 358 20.44 13.28 4.48
N SER A 359 19.54 14.17 4.87
CA SER A 359 19.38 15.50 4.27
C SER A 359 19.55 16.65 5.26
N ASP A 360 19.43 16.41 6.58
CA ASP A 360 19.41 17.48 7.57
C ASP A 360 20.11 17.10 8.88
N SER A 361 21.15 17.85 9.27
CA SER A 361 21.93 17.59 10.50
C SER A 361 21.20 18.01 11.78
N ASN A 362 20.08 18.72 11.67
CA ASN A 362 19.36 19.38 12.77
C ASN A 362 18.18 18.57 13.34
N ILE A 363 18.15 17.24 13.11
CA ILE A 363 17.02 16.42 13.58
C ILE A 363 17.03 16.31 15.10
N PRO A 364 15.89 16.60 15.78
CA PRO A 364 15.78 16.47 17.22
C PRO A 364 16.16 15.08 17.72
N LYS A 365 16.66 14.99 18.96
CA LYS A 365 16.90 13.70 19.61
C LYS A 365 15.57 13.07 20.04
N ILE A 366 15.48 11.75 19.93
CA ILE A 366 14.34 10.97 20.41
C ILE A 366 14.12 11.27 21.91
N PRO A 367 12.88 11.52 22.37
CA PRO A 367 12.57 11.81 23.77
C PRO A 367 13.09 10.73 24.72
N CYS A 368 13.73 11.12 25.82
CA CYS A 368 14.30 10.18 26.78
C CYS A 368 13.23 9.39 27.54
N GLN A 369 12.02 9.94 27.67
CA GLN A 369 10.85 9.37 28.33
C GLN A 369 10.38 8.05 27.67
N LEU A 370 10.69 7.84 26.39
CA LEU A 370 10.43 6.56 25.71
C LEU A 370 11.21 5.40 26.32
N ARG A 371 12.36 5.66 26.97
CA ARG A 371 13.10 4.61 27.68
C ARG A 371 12.32 4.08 28.88
N GLY A 372 11.61 4.94 29.61
CA GLY A 372 10.75 4.57 30.73
C GLY A 372 9.58 3.70 30.25
N LEU A 373 8.86 4.16 29.22
CA LEU A 373 7.77 3.43 28.60
C LEU A 373 8.19 2.05 28.07
N ARG A 374 9.32 1.94 27.36
CA ARG A 374 9.84 0.65 26.86
C ARG A 374 10.21 -0.32 27.99
N ARG A 375 10.75 0.18 29.10
CA ARG A 375 11.08 -0.65 30.28
C ARG A 375 9.81 -1.17 30.94
N ALA A 376 8.84 -0.30 31.22
CA ALA A 376 7.56 -0.67 31.81
C ALA A 376 6.81 -1.69 30.92
N LEU A 377 6.87 -1.52 29.59
CA LEU A 377 6.29 -2.48 28.65
C LEU A 377 6.98 -3.85 28.71
N LYS A 378 8.32 -3.87 28.70
CA LYS A 378 9.09 -5.11 28.76
C LYS A 378 8.82 -5.87 30.08
N GLU A 379 8.72 -5.14 31.18
CA GLU A 379 8.38 -5.69 32.49
C GLU A 379 6.98 -6.31 32.49
N LEU A 380 5.97 -5.59 32.00
CA LEU A 380 4.61 -6.11 31.90
C LEU A 380 4.52 -7.37 31.03
N LYS A 381 5.11 -7.36 29.82
CA LYS A 381 5.15 -8.53 28.93
C LYS A 381 5.82 -9.73 29.62
N SER A 382 6.95 -9.49 30.29
CA SER A 382 7.69 -10.54 31.00
C SER A 382 6.90 -11.13 32.17
N LEU A 383 6.14 -10.31 32.91
CA LEU A 383 5.28 -10.78 34.01
C LEU A 383 4.08 -11.58 33.49
N GLU A 384 3.45 -11.14 32.41
CA GLU A 384 2.34 -11.87 31.79
C GLU A 384 2.78 -13.22 31.21
N GLU A 385 3.97 -13.28 30.62
CA GLU A 385 4.61 -14.52 30.14
C GLU A 385 4.95 -15.46 31.31
N ARG A 386 5.64 -14.96 32.35
CA ARG A 386 5.95 -15.77 33.56
C ARG A 386 4.71 -16.29 34.28
N ARG A 387 3.65 -15.49 34.36
CA ARG A 387 2.36 -15.92 34.91
C ARG A 387 1.82 -17.10 34.10
N ARG A 388 1.79 -16.97 32.77
CA ARG A 388 1.31 -18.01 31.86
C ARG A 388 2.11 -19.29 32.03
N ASP A 389 3.43 -19.20 32.06
CA ASP A 389 4.32 -20.36 32.18
C ASP A 389 4.26 -21.00 33.57
N SER A 390 4.11 -20.22 34.64
CA SER A 390 4.04 -20.76 36.01
C SER A 390 2.69 -21.42 36.33
N LEU A 391 1.59 -20.91 35.75
CA LEU A 391 0.21 -21.29 36.12
C LEU A 391 -0.54 -22.06 35.03
N ARG A 392 0.14 -22.51 33.97
CA ARG A 392 -0.47 -23.27 32.88
C ARG A 392 -1.21 -24.52 33.41
N ASP A 393 -2.36 -24.82 32.81
CA ASP A 393 -3.22 -25.94 33.21
C ASP A 393 -2.81 -27.25 32.52
N ASN A 394 -3.18 -28.38 33.14
CA ASN A 394 -2.69 -29.73 32.83
C ASN A 394 -2.85 -30.17 31.36
N GLU A 395 -3.91 -29.74 30.68
CA GLU A 395 -4.25 -30.20 29.32
C GLU A 395 -3.30 -29.67 28.23
N ASP A 396 -2.55 -28.59 28.52
CA ASP A 396 -1.65 -27.93 27.56
C ASP A 396 -0.16 -28.05 27.92
N ILE A 397 0.19 -28.89 28.90
CA ILE A 397 1.57 -29.04 29.39
C ILE A 397 2.27 -30.17 28.65
N ASP A 398 3.34 -29.82 27.93
CA ASP A 398 4.22 -30.79 27.31
C ASP A 398 5.24 -31.33 28.33
N PHE A 399 5.10 -32.60 28.69
CA PHE A 399 6.01 -33.29 29.61
C PHE A 399 7.29 -33.83 28.95
N SER A 400 7.42 -33.76 27.63
CA SER A 400 8.59 -34.25 26.88
C SER A 400 9.77 -33.28 26.89
N THR A 401 9.52 -32.00 27.18
CA THR A 401 10.53 -30.94 27.26
C THR A 401 11.20 -30.87 28.63
N ASP A 402 12.53 -30.70 28.62
CA ASP A 402 13.35 -30.57 29.83
C ASP A 402 12.93 -29.31 30.64
N PRO A 403 12.44 -29.47 31.88
CA PRO A 403 12.02 -28.37 32.73
C PRO A 403 13.12 -27.37 33.09
N LYS A 404 14.40 -27.70 32.87
CA LYS A 404 15.52 -26.78 33.08
C LYS A 404 15.73 -25.82 31.90
N THR A 405 15.34 -26.22 30.69
CA THR A 405 15.65 -25.45 29.46
C THR A 405 14.40 -24.82 28.83
N ASN A 406 13.19 -25.21 29.26
CA ASN A 406 11.95 -24.69 28.68
C ASN A 406 10.85 -24.53 29.74
N SER A 407 10.45 -23.28 30.03
CA SER A 407 9.39 -22.95 31.00
C SER A 407 8.02 -23.29 30.41
N ASN A 408 7.30 -24.21 31.03
CA ASN A 408 5.99 -24.66 30.52
C ASN A 408 5.19 -25.40 31.61
N GLY A 409 4.43 -24.65 32.42
CA GLY A 409 3.64 -25.23 33.52
C GLY A 409 4.47 -25.61 34.73
N ASP A 410 5.46 -24.79 35.10
CA ASP A 410 6.53 -25.14 36.05
C ASP A 410 6.01 -25.65 37.40
N LEU A 411 4.97 -25.03 37.96
CA LEU A 411 4.35 -25.43 39.23
C LEU A 411 3.67 -26.80 39.13
N TYR A 412 2.91 -27.03 38.06
CA TYR A 412 2.18 -28.28 37.86
C TYR A 412 3.13 -29.42 37.49
N LYS A 413 4.12 -29.16 36.63
CA LYS A 413 5.20 -30.11 36.33
C LYS A 413 5.90 -30.53 37.61
N ALA A 414 6.33 -29.58 38.44
CA ALA A 414 6.99 -29.88 39.72
C ALA A 414 6.14 -30.77 40.62
N TYR A 415 4.86 -30.43 40.80
CA TYR A 415 3.90 -31.26 41.53
C TYR A 415 3.76 -32.68 40.96
N ALA A 416 3.52 -32.80 39.64
CA ALA A 416 3.31 -34.08 38.97
C ALA A 416 4.57 -34.99 39.02
N TYR A 417 5.75 -34.40 38.83
CA TYR A 417 7.02 -35.13 38.94
C TYR A 417 7.28 -35.60 40.37
N VAL A 418 7.07 -34.75 41.39
CA VAL A 418 7.21 -35.17 42.78
C VAL A 418 6.19 -36.26 43.13
N MET A 419 4.94 -36.14 42.71
CA MET A 419 3.91 -37.18 42.89
C MET A 419 4.35 -38.54 42.31
N ARG A 420 4.91 -38.54 41.09
CA ARG A 420 5.43 -39.75 40.45
C ARG A 420 6.63 -40.33 41.21
N HIS A 421 7.54 -39.47 41.69
CA HIS A 421 8.69 -39.87 42.49
C HIS A 421 8.29 -40.43 43.85
N CYS A 422 7.34 -39.80 44.55
CA CYS A 422 6.77 -40.28 45.80
C CYS A 422 6.20 -41.69 45.62
N HIS A 423 5.42 -41.91 44.56
CA HIS A 423 4.81 -43.21 44.30
C HIS A 423 5.86 -44.31 44.07
N LYS A 424 6.88 -44.04 43.25
CA LYS A 424 8.00 -44.97 43.02
C LYS A 424 8.79 -45.25 44.30
N HIS A 425 9.06 -44.22 45.10
CA HIS A 425 9.78 -44.34 46.36
C HIS A 425 9.03 -45.23 47.34
N LEU A 426 7.73 -44.98 47.55
CA LEU A 426 6.89 -45.79 48.43
C LEU A 426 6.80 -47.26 47.98
N GLN A 427 6.79 -47.53 46.68
CA GLN A 427 6.83 -48.90 46.13
C GLN A 427 8.17 -49.61 46.35
N SER A 428 9.25 -48.86 46.58
CA SER A 428 10.60 -49.41 46.81
C SER A 428 10.94 -49.65 48.29
N LEU A 429 10.09 -49.20 49.22
CA LEU A 429 10.28 -49.40 50.65
C LEU A 429 9.89 -50.83 51.05
N ASN A 430 10.71 -51.48 51.88
CA ASN A 430 10.37 -52.78 52.43
C ASN A 430 9.41 -52.63 53.63
N PRO A 431 8.70 -53.70 54.06
CA PRO A 431 7.83 -53.64 55.23
C PRO A 431 8.53 -53.16 56.52
N GLY A 432 9.83 -53.44 56.66
CA GLY A 432 10.65 -52.93 57.77
C GLY A 432 10.85 -51.42 57.74
N ASP A 433 11.08 -50.84 56.55
CA ASP A 433 11.26 -49.39 56.37
C ASP A 433 9.97 -48.61 56.65
N ILE A 434 8.82 -49.22 56.34
CA ILE A 434 7.48 -48.71 56.63
C ILE A 434 7.22 -48.70 58.15
N PHE A 435 7.54 -49.81 58.83
CA PHE A 435 7.43 -49.92 60.28
C PHE A 435 8.36 -48.92 60.99
N ASP A 436 9.58 -48.73 60.47
CA ASP A 436 10.51 -47.72 60.96
C ASP A 436 9.98 -46.30 60.76
N LEU A 437 9.36 -45.96 59.61
CA LEU A 437 8.76 -44.64 59.39
C LEU A 437 7.67 -44.31 60.42
N GLU A 438 6.79 -45.26 60.75
CA GLU A 438 5.72 -45.04 61.75
C GLU A 438 6.27 -44.89 63.17
N LYS A 439 7.21 -45.77 63.56
CA LYS A 439 7.82 -45.76 64.90
C LYS A 439 8.71 -44.54 65.11
N HIS A 440 9.54 -44.19 64.12
CA HIS A 440 10.39 -43.00 64.18
C HIS A 440 9.57 -41.71 64.06
N SER A 441 8.40 -41.71 63.40
CA SER A 441 7.48 -40.57 63.39
C SER A 441 6.97 -40.24 64.81
N GLN A 442 6.60 -41.26 65.60
CA GLN A 442 6.19 -41.07 67.00
C GLN A 442 7.34 -40.54 67.86
N ILE A 443 8.56 -41.07 67.67
CA ILE A 443 9.76 -40.64 68.37
C ILE A 443 10.12 -39.19 67.99
N LEU A 444 10.09 -38.84 66.70
CA LEU A 444 10.32 -37.47 66.23
C LEU A 444 9.27 -36.51 66.78
N GLY A 445 8.00 -36.90 66.84
CA GLY A 445 6.94 -36.10 67.47
C GLY A 445 7.20 -35.81 68.95
N PHE A 446 7.75 -36.78 69.68
CA PHE A 446 8.18 -36.58 71.06
C PHE A 446 9.34 -35.59 71.17
N PHE A 447 10.40 -35.76 70.36
CA PHE A 447 11.54 -34.84 70.34
C PHE A 447 11.16 -33.42 69.90
N GLU A 448 10.29 -33.27 68.90
CA GLU A 448 9.79 -31.97 68.46
C GLU A 448 8.96 -31.28 69.56
N GLY A 449 8.11 -32.02 70.26
CA GLY A 449 7.38 -31.52 71.44
C GLY A 449 8.33 -31.04 72.53
N ARG A 450 9.31 -31.86 72.91
CA ARG A 450 10.27 -31.50 73.96
C ARG A 450 11.17 -30.32 73.56
N LEU A 451 11.61 -30.23 72.31
CA LEU A 451 12.37 -29.10 71.81
C LEU A 451 11.59 -27.78 71.92
N ASN A 452 10.29 -27.79 71.58
CA ASN A 452 9.43 -26.63 71.74
C ASN A 452 9.24 -26.24 73.22
N ASP A 453 9.07 -27.22 74.10
CA ASP A 453 8.97 -26.97 75.55
C ASP A 453 10.27 -26.37 76.10
N ILE A 454 11.43 -26.92 75.73
CA ILE A 454 12.73 -26.38 76.11
C ILE A 454 12.91 -24.95 75.58
N ASP A 455 12.54 -24.66 74.33
CA ASP A 455 12.63 -23.31 73.77
C ASP A 455 11.73 -22.31 74.50
N ASN A 456 10.54 -22.74 74.93
CA ASN A 456 9.64 -21.93 75.74
C ASN A 456 10.19 -21.71 77.15
N GLU A 457 10.78 -22.73 77.78
CA GLU A 457 11.43 -22.63 79.09
C GLU A 457 12.67 -21.70 79.03
N ILE A 458 13.52 -21.84 78.01
CA ILE A 458 14.68 -20.98 77.76
C ILE A 458 14.25 -19.51 77.58
N LYS A 459 13.13 -19.25 76.91
CA LYS A 459 12.59 -17.88 76.74
C LYS A 459 12.04 -17.29 78.04
N LYS A 460 11.49 -18.11 78.94
CA LYS A 460 10.86 -17.68 80.21
C LYS A 460 11.89 -17.40 81.32
N ILE A 461 12.93 -18.22 81.45
CA ILE A 461 13.88 -18.13 82.57
C ILE A 461 14.60 -16.76 82.67
N PRO A 462 15.05 -16.11 81.59
CA PRO A 462 15.65 -14.77 81.68
C PRO A 462 14.68 -13.70 82.21
N LYS A 463 13.38 -13.84 81.93
CA LYS A 463 12.35 -12.93 82.45
C LYS A 463 12.15 -13.13 83.95
N LEU A 464 12.09 -14.38 84.40
CA LEU A 464 12.04 -14.74 85.82
C LEU A 464 13.28 -14.23 86.57
N ILE A 465 14.49 -14.36 86.00
CA ILE A 465 15.72 -13.82 86.62
C ILE A 465 15.65 -12.29 86.77
N ALA A 466 15.04 -11.58 85.81
CA ALA A 466 14.89 -10.13 85.86
C ALA A 466 13.93 -9.68 86.97
N GLU A 467 12.88 -10.46 87.26
CA GLU A 467 11.93 -10.19 88.35
C GLU A 467 12.59 -10.25 89.74
N PHE A 468 13.60 -11.10 89.94
CA PHE A 468 14.42 -11.14 91.16
C PHE A 468 15.53 -10.07 91.20
N SER A 469 15.73 -9.32 90.10
CA SER A 469 16.79 -8.31 89.98
C SER A 469 16.25 -6.86 90.01
N SER A 470 14.93 -6.67 90.14
CA SER A 470 14.27 -5.37 89.99
C SER A 470 14.01 -4.60 91.29
N ASP A 471 14.12 -5.23 92.46
CA ASP A 471 13.97 -4.56 93.77
C ASP A 471 15.34 -4.47 94.47
N GLY A 472 15.76 -3.25 94.81
CA GLY A 472 17.14 -2.82 95.01
C GLY A 472 17.97 -3.38 96.19
N GLU A 473 17.66 -4.55 96.74
CA GLU A 473 18.57 -5.31 97.60
C GLU A 473 18.30 -6.81 97.40
N ILE A 474 19.21 -7.50 96.69
CA ILE A 474 19.08 -8.94 96.43
C ILE A 474 19.35 -9.69 97.74
N SER A 475 18.34 -10.41 98.26
CA SER A 475 18.51 -11.27 99.43
C SER A 475 19.50 -12.41 99.13
N ARG A 476 20.18 -12.92 100.16
CA ARG A 476 21.05 -14.12 100.04
C ARG A 476 20.31 -15.31 99.44
N ASP A 477 19.00 -15.43 99.70
CA ASP A 477 18.16 -16.49 99.15
C ASP A 477 17.84 -16.25 97.66
N ASP A 478 17.68 -14.99 97.24
CA ASP A 478 17.46 -14.62 95.84
C ASP A 478 18.71 -14.86 94.98
N GLU A 479 19.91 -14.63 95.51
CA GLU A 479 21.17 -14.98 94.82
C GLU A 479 21.27 -16.49 94.55
N VAL A 480 20.83 -17.32 95.51
CA VAL A 480 20.80 -18.78 95.36
C VAL A 480 19.79 -19.19 94.29
N ILE A 481 18.59 -18.59 94.27
CA ILE A 481 17.55 -18.85 93.26
C ILE A 481 18.00 -18.40 91.86
N ILE A 482 18.58 -17.20 91.73
CA ILE A 482 19.11 -16.69 90.45
C ILE A 482 20.23 -17.61 89.93
N LYS A 483 21.11 -18.11 90.81
CA LYS A 483 22.16 -19.06 90.44
C LYS A 483 21.55 -20.39 89.95
N GLN A 484 20.56 -20.93 90.66
CA GLN A 484 19.84 -22.14 90.24
C GLN A 484 19.12 -21.95 88.88
N LEU A 485 18.49 -20.80 88.65
CA LEU A 485 17.86 -20.47 87.36
C LEU A 485 18.87 -20.33 86.23
N LYS A 486 20.04 -19.73 86.48
CA LYS A 486 21.14 -19.64 85.50
C LYS A 486 21.72 -21.02 85.17
N ASP A 487 21.85 -21.88 86.17
CA ASP A 487 22.32 -23.26 85.97
C ASP A 487 21.26 -24.10 85.24
N LYS A 488 19.97 -23.93 85.55
CA LYS A 488 18.86 -24.52 84.79
C LYS A 488 18.85 -24.03 83.34
N LEU A 489 19.09 -22.74 83.09
CA LEU A 489 19.18 -22.20 81.72
C LEU A 489 20.35 -22.80 80.94
N LYS A 490 21.51 -22.98 81.57
CA LYS A 490 22.66 -23.68 80.96
C LYS A 490 22.32 -25.14 80.66
N SER A 491 21.68 -25.83 81.60
CA SER A 491 21.22 -27.22 81.43
C SER A 491 20.25 -27.35 80.26
N LEU A 492 19.21 -26.51 80.19
CA LEU A 492 18.22 -26.51 79.10
C LEU A 492 18.85 -26.19 77.73
N LYS A 493 19.82 -25.27 77.67
CA LYS A 493 20.54 -25.01 76.41
C LYS A 493 21.35 -26.22 75.94
N LEU A 494 21.95 -26.96 76.87
CA LEU A 494 22.65 -28.20 76.57
C LEU A 494 21.67 -29.30 76.14
N GLU A 495 20.56 -29.47 76.87
CA GLU A 495 19.48 -30.42 76.58
C GLU A 495 18.90 -30.18 75.19
N ARG A 496 18.60 -28.91 74.85
CA ARG A 496 18.15 -28.50 73.52
C ARG A 496 19.13 -28.92 72.43
N LYS A 497 20.43 -28.73 72.67
CA LYS A 497 21.49 -29.07 71.72
C LYS A 497 21.53 -30.60 71.50
N LEU A 498 21.42 -31.37 72.57
CA LEU A 498 21.39 -32.84 72.51
C LEU A 498 20.13 -33.35 71.80
N HIS A 499 18.94 -32.86 72.17
CA HIS A 499 17.69 -33.25 71.52
C HIS A 499 17.66 -32.83 70.04
N ALA A 500 18.25 -31.67 69.69
CA ALA A 500 18.33 -31.24 68.29
C ALA A 500 19.31 -32.11 67.47
N LEU A 501 20.40 -32.59 68.08
CA LEU A 501 21.33 -33.54 67.48
C LEU A 501 20.65 -34.90 67.27
N GLU A 502 19.98 -35.44 68.30
CA GLU A 502 19.25 -36.71 68.20
C GLU A 502 18.10 -36.63 67.19
N PHE A 503 17.34 -35.53 67.18
CA PHE A 503 16.31 -35.28 66.17
C PHE A 503 16.89 -35.26 64.75
N HIS A 504 18.07 -34.68 64.57
CA HIS A 504 18.77 -34.63 63.29
C HIS A 504 19.30 -36.01 62.85
N ASP A 505 19.86 -36.79 63.77
CA ASP A 505 20.38 -38.12 63.48
C ASP A 505 19.27 -39.12 63.17
N ILE A 506 18.15 -39.08 63.89
CA ILE A 506 16.95 -39.87 63.58
C ILE A 506 16.41 -39.50 62.19
N LYS A 507 16.38 -38.21 61.85
CA LYS A 507 15.95 -37.74 60.52
C LYS A 507 16.87 -38.24 59.39
N LYS A 508 18.17 -38.42 59.66
CA LYS A 508 19.12 -39.01 58.69
C LYS A 508 18.94 -40.51 58.49
N GLN A 509 18.48 -41.21 59.54
CA GLN A 509 18.19 -42.64 59.49
C GLN A 509 16.89 -42.95 58.73
N LEU A 510 16.00 -41.97 58.56
CA LEU A 510 14.80 -42.10 57.73
C LEU A 510 15.15 -42.11 56.23
N HIS A 511 14.63 -43.11 55.51
CA HIS A 511 14.69 -43.20 54.05
C HIS A 511 13.73 -42.21 53.37
N LEU A 512 13.94 -40.91 53.57
CA LEU A 512 13.17 -39.82 52.96
C LEU A 512 13.49 -39.62 51.47
N LEU A 513 12.57 -38.97 50.75
CA LEU A 513 12.79 -38.58 49.35
C LEU A 513 13.94 -37.59 49.27
N ARG A 514 14.89 -37.87 48.37
CA ARG A 514 16.00 -36.95 48.05
C ARG A 514 15.63 -36.08 46.87
N SER A 515 16.00 -34.80 46.90
CA SER A 515 15.92 -33.95 45.72
C SER A 515 16.89 -34.47 44.65
N VAL A 516 16.40 -34.55 43.41
CA VAL A 516 17.18 -34.99 42.24
C VAL A 516 17.76 -33.78 41.48
N TYR A 517 17.33 -32.57 41.84
CA TYR A 517 17.73 -31.33 41.18
C TYR A 517 18.57 -30.45 42.13
N PRO A 518 19.68 -29.86 41.66
CA PRO A 518 20.44 -28.89 42.45
C PRO A 518 19.61 -27.63 42.70
N HIS A 519 19.80 -27.05 43.88
CA HIS A 519 19.08 -25.88 44.39
C HIS A 519 19.34 -24.63 43.52
N GLY A 520 18.29 -23.88 43.14
CA GLY A 520 18.40 -22.45 42.83
C GLY A 520 18.41 -21.97 41.37
N ASP A 521 18.42 -22.82 40.35
CA ASP A 521 18.65 -22.33 38.97
C ASP A 521 17.38 -21.96 38.18
N THR A 522 16.20 -22.53 38.49
CA THR A 522 14.96 -22.27 37.73
C THR A 522 13.70 -22.24 38.62
N PRO A 523 12.60 -21.57 38.21
CA PRO A 523 11.31 -21.62 38.93
C PRO A 523 10.82 -23.04 39.18
N TYR A 524 10.95 -23.94 38.19
CA TYR A 524 10.62 -25.36 38.33
C TYR A 524 11.42 -26.04 39.46
N ALA A 525 12.74 -25.83 39.52
CA ALA A 525 13.59 -26.47 40.53
C ALA A 525 13.19 -26.05 41.95
N ASN A 526 12.88 -24.76 42.14
CA ASN A 526 12.41 -24.23 43.42
C ASN A 526 11.06 -24.85 43.84
N TYR A 527 10.10 -24.96 42.92
CA TYR A 527 8.82 -25.61 43.23
C TYR A 527 8.98 -27.11 43.50
N TYR A 528 9.83 -27.79 42.73
CA TYR A 528 10.08 -29.23 42.88
C TYR A 528 10.61 -29.55 44.27
N GLU A 529 11.61 -28.81 44.72
CA GLU A 529 12.21 -29.00 46.04
C GLU A 529 11.22 -28.74 47.18
N GLN A 530 10.45 -27.66 47.08
CA GLN A 530 9.39 -27.36 48.03
C GLN A 530 8.35 -28.50 48.11
N PHE A 531 8.00 -29.13 47.00
CA PHE A 531 7.08 -30.28 47.00
C PHE A 531 7.75 -31.54 47.58
N ILE A 532 9.05 -31.75 47.40
CA ILE A 532 9.80 -32.83 48.08
C ILE A 532 9.79 -32.62 49.60
N GLU A 533 10.01 -31.39 50.07
CA GLU A 533 9.94 -31.06 51.49
C GLU A 533 8.54 -31.30 52.08
N ASP A 534 7.49 -30.90 51.35
CA ASP A 534 6.11 -31.17 51.74
C ASP A 534 5.82 -32.68 51.80
N ALA A 535 6.26 -33.45 50.80
CA ALA A 535 6.08 -34.89 50.76
C ALA A 535 6.77 -35.56 51.95
N ASN A 536 8.02 -35.19 52.21
CA ASN A 536 8.79 -35.67 53.36
C ASN A 536 8.14 -35.27 54.69
N SER A 537 7.58 -34.06 54.79
CA SER A 537 6.84 -33.62 55.99
C SER A 537 5.59 -34.46 56.24
N ILE A 538 4.86 -34.86 55.18
CA ILE A 538 3.69 -35.74 55.30
C ILE A 538 4.13 -37.14 55.74
N MET A 539 5.20 -37.68 55.14
CA MET A 539 5.76 -38.99 55.50
C MET A 539 6.29 -39.03 56.94
N MET A 540 6.97 -37.97 57.39
CA MET A 540 7.47 -37.84 58.78
C MET A 540 6.35 -37.80 59.82
N LYS A 541 5.08 -37.60 59.42
CA LYS A 541 3.89 -37.70 60.29
C LYS A 541 3.24 -39.08 60.27
N GLY A 542 3.94 -40.10 59.75
CA GLY A 542 3.47 -41.48 59.66
C GLY A 542 2.41 -41.72 58.58
N LYS A 543 2.15 -40.72 57.72
CA LYS A 543 1.13 -40.80 56.67
C LYS A 543 1.75 -41.29 55.37
N ILE A 544 1.81 -42.61 55.21
CA ILE A 544 2.47 -43.28 54.08
C ILE A 544 1.49 -43.80 53.01
N GLU A 545 0.18 -43.75 53.27
CA GLU A 545 -0.83 -44.13 52.28
C GLU A 545 -0.75 -43.22 51.04
N PRO A 546 -0.63 -43.80 49.81
CA PRO A 546 -0.52 -43.03 48.58
C PRO A 546 -1.65 -42.03 48.39
N LYS A 547 -2.86 -42.35 48.86
CA LYS A 547 -4.03 -41.47 48.81
C LYS A 547 -3.85 -40.26 49.73
N THR A 548 -3.41 -40.45 50.97
CA THR A 548 -3.20 -39.36 51.94
C THR A 548 -2.08 -38.42 51.51
N ILE A 549 -0.99 -38.95 50.94
CA ILE A 549 0.11 -38.14 50.38
C ILE A 549 -0.39 -37.35 49.16
N ARG A 550 -1.14 -37.99 48.26
CA ARG A 550 -1.77 -37.33 47.11
C ARG A 550 -2.68 -36.19 47.54
N ASP A 551 -3.56 -36.42 48.51
CA ASP A 551 -4.51 -35.41 49.00
C ASP A 551 -3.76 -34.24 49.68
N GLY A 552 -2.71 -34.56 50.44
CA GLY A 552 -1.84 -33.56 51.08
C GLY A 552 -1.09 -32.68 50.08
N LEU A 553 -0.44 -33.30 49.09
CA LEU A 553 0.31 -32.58 48.04
C LEU A 553 -0.62 -31.84 47.07
N SER A 554 -1.79 -32.40 46.74
CA SER A 554 -2.81 -31.71 45.93
C SER A 554 -3.29 -30.44 46.63
N ARG A 555 -3.54 -30.50 47.94
CA ARG A 555 -3.91 -29.32 48.74
C ARG A 555 -2.79 -28.27 48.77
N ARG A 556 -1.53 -28.70 48.95
CA ARG A 556 -0.36 -27.81 48.88
C ARG A 556 -0.22 -27.15 47.51
N TRP A 557 -0.42 -27.90 46.43
CA TRP A 557 -0.41 -27.40 45.06
C TRP A 557 -1.52 -26.37 44.82
N SER A 558 -2.77 -26.68 45.20
CA SER A 558 -3.88 -25.75 45.05
C SER A 558 -3.65 -24.45 45.81
N ASN A 559 -3.15 -24.52 47.05
CA ASN A 559 -2.81 -23.34 47.85
C ASN A 559 -1.72 -22.50 47.17
N ARG A 560 -0.62 -23.13 46.73
CA ARG A 560 0.47 -22.45 46.01
C ARG A 560 0.00 -21.84 44.69
N LYS A 561 -0.88 -22.54 43.96
CA LYS A 561 -1.49 -22.02 42.72
C LYS A 561 -2.27 -20.75 43.01
N GLN A 562 -3.08 -20.75 44.07
CA GLN A 562 -3.85 -19.58 44.51
C GLN A 562 -2.94 -18.43 44.98
N GLU A 563 -1.90 -18.72 45.77
CA GLU A 563 -0.89 -17.74 46.21
C GLU A 563 -0.16 -17.10 45.02
N LEU A 564 0.26 -17.91 44.03
CA LEU A 564 0.91 -17.44 42.82
C LEU A 564 -0.05 -16.65 41.91
N GLN A 565 -1.32 -17.06 41.82
CA GLN A 565 -2.35 -16.29 41.11
C GLN A 565 -2.50 -14.89 41.71
N GLU A 566 -2.61 -14.79 43.04
CA GLU A 566 -2.74 -13.50 43.71
C GLU A 566 -1.44 -12.67 43.64
N TYR A 567 -0.28 -13.32 43.76
CA TYR A 567 1.03 -12.70 43.55
C TYR A 567 1.13 -12.08 42.16
N TYR A 568 0.90 -12.87 41.10
CA TYR A 568 0.99 -12.37 39.73
C TYR A 568 -0.08 -11.34 39.42
N LYS A 569 -1.29 -11.48 39.94
CA LYS A 569 -2.36 -10.47 39.81
C LYS A 569 -1.89 -9.13 40.39
N LYS A 570 -1.32 -9.12 41.60
CA LYS A 570 -0.80 -7.92 42.24
C LYS A 570 0.39 -7.30 41.48
N GLN A 571 1.33 -8.13 41.03
CA GLN A 571 2.52 -7.66 40.30
C GLN A 571 2.17 -7.15 38.90
N ILE A 572 1.29 -7.86 38.17
CA ILE A 572 0.80 -7.41 36.86
C ILE A 572 0.01 -6.12 37.02
N GLU A 573 -0.86 -5.99 38.02
CA GLU A 573 -1.58 -4.74 38.24
C GLU A 573 -0.63 -3.58 38.56
N ALA A 574 0.38 -3.79 39.41
CA ALA A 574 1.41 -2.78 39.66
C ALA A 574 2.18 -2.39 38.38
N ALA A 575 2.56 -3.38 37.55
CA ALA A 575 3.21 -3.14 36.26
C ALA A 575 2.29 -2.43 35.25
N ARG A 576 0.99 -2.72 35.26
CA ARG A 576 -0.03 -2.01 34.46
C ARG A 576 -0.14 -0.55 34.88
N GLN A 577 -0.24 -0.27 36.17
CA GLN A 577 -0.27 1.10 36.70
C GLN A 577 1.03 1.86 36.37
N ASN A 578 2.18 1.21 36.50
CA ASN A 578 3.47 1.78 36.09
C ASN A 578 3.47 2.10 34.60
N PHE A 579 3.02 1.17 33.75
CA PHE A 579 2.91 1.40 32.31
C PHE A 579 1.97 2.57 31.98
N VAL A 580 0.79 2.65 32.60
CA VAL A 580 -0.16 3.77 32.40
C VAL A 580 0.47 5.11 32.82
N SER A 581 1.21 5.13 33.92
CA SER A 581 1.95 6.32 34.38
C SER A 581 3.02 6.74 33.38
N GLU A 582 3.87 5.81 32.94
CA GLU A 582 4.92 6.07 31.95
C GLU A 582 4.33 6.44 30.58
N ARG A 583 3.19 5.86 30.18
CA ARG A 583 2.44 6.23 28.98
C ARG A 583 2.04 7.70 29.02
N LYS A 584 1.38 8.14 30.10
CA LYS A 584 0.95 9.55 30.27
C LYS A 584 2.13 10.53 30.22
N LYS A 585 3.31 10.12 30.70
CA LYS A 585 4.54 10.93 30.64
C LYS A 585 5.19 10.95 29.26
N ALA A 586 5.13 9.85 28.51
CA ALA A 586 5.88 9.66 27.27
C ALA A 586 5.12 10.08 26.00
N ILE A 587 3.78 9.97 25.98
CA ILE A 587 2.97 10.32 24.80
C ILE A 587 3.10 11.81 24.42
N PRO A 588 2.90 12.79 25.32
CA PRO A 588 2.95 14.19 24.92
C PRO A 588 4.32 14.65 24.37
N PRO A 589 5.47 14.28 24.96
CA PRO A 589 6.78 14.54 24.34
C PRO A 589 6.97 13.86 22.99
N MET A 590 6.37 12.68 22.77
CA MET A 590 6.44 11.98 21.50
C MET A 590 5.61 12.67 20.41
N ILE A 591 4.41 13.16 20.73
CA ILE A 591 3.61 13.97 19.82
C ILE A 591 4.38 15.21 19.41
N ARG A 592 4.92 15.99 20.37
CA ARG A 592 5.73 17.18 20.06
C ARG A 592 6.95 16.86 19.21
N TYR A 593 7.59 15.71 19.45
CA TYR A 593 8.70 15.25 18.64
C TYR A 593 8.27 14.97 17.19
N LEU A 594 7.14 14.28 16.99
CA LEU A 594 6.56 14.02 15.67
C LEU A 594 6.12 15.32 14.97
N GLU A 595 5.51 16.26 15.68
CA GLU A 595 5.19 17.61 15.17
C GLU A 595 6.44 18.35 14.71
N GLY A 596 7.54 18.26 15.47
CA GLY A 596 8.84 18.80 15.07
C GLY A 596 9.37 18.17 13.78
N LEU A 597 9.26 16.85 13.63
CA LEU A 597 9.60 16.18 12.37
C LEU A 597 8.67 16.61 11.22
N ARG A 598 7.37 16.77 11.50
CA ARG A 598 6.38 17.22 10.52
C ARG A 598 6.70 18.63 10.01
N ALA A 599 7.10 19.54 10.91
CA ALA A 599 7.51 20.89 10.54
C ALA A 599 8.75 20.90 9.63
N ILE A 600 9.74 20.02 9.88
CA ILE A 600 10.90 19.85 8.98
C ILE A 600 10.44 19.38 7.60
N VAL A 601 9.53 18.39 7.54
CA VAL A 601 8.97 17.89 6.28
C VAL A 601 8.24 18.99 5.51
N LYS A 602 7.39 19.79 6.19
CA LYS A 602 6.67 20.90 5.58
C LYS A 602 7.60 21.99 5.04
N LYS A 603 8.61 22.38 5.82
CA LYS A 603 9.62 23.35 5.36
C LYS A 603 10.33 22.85 4.10
N ARG A 604 10.70 21.57 4.06
CA ARG A 604 11.32 20.97 2.87
C ARG A 604 10.37 20.95 1.68
N SER A 605 9.10 20.61 1.89
CA SER A 605 8.05 20.70 0.86
C SER A 605 7.96 22.11 0.29
N GLU A 606 7.90 23.14 1.14
CA GLU A 606 7.87 24.54 0.70
C GLU A 606 9.13 24.95 -0.09
N GLU A 607 10.31 24.45 0.28
CA GLU A 607 11.55 24.68 -0.46
C GLU A 607 11.53 24.03 -1.84
N ILE A 608 10.92 22.85 -1.98
CA ILE A 608 10.73 22.17 -3.26
C ILE A 608 9.71 22.93 -4.11
N ASP A 609 8.58 23.36 -3.54
CA ASP A 609 7.55 24.14 -4.24
C ASP A 609 8.10 25.48 -4.74
N LYS A 610 8.96 26.14 -3.94
CA LYS A 610 9.68 27.34 -4.37
C LYS A 610 10.58 27.08 -5.58
N LYS A 611 11.35 25.98 -5.58
CA LYS A 611 12.18 25.57 -6.71
C LYS A 611 11.33 25.27 -7.95
N ALA A 612 10.22 24.56 -7.78
CA ALA A 612 9.29 24.21 -8.87
C ALA A 612 8.57 25.43 -9.46
N SER A 613 8.48 26.53 -8.69
CA SER A 613 7.87 27.80 -9.14
C SER A 613 8.84 28.72 -9.88
N LEU A 614 10.14 28.42 -9.89
CA LEU A 614 11.12 29.20 -10.62
C LEU A 614 10.90 29.08 -12.15
N PRO A 615 11.24 30.13 -12.94
CA PRO A 615 11.14 30.08 -14.40
C PRO A 615 11.83 28.86 -15.02
N GLU A 616 13.02 28.49 -14.52
CA GLU A 616 13.80 27.36 -15.08
C GLU A 616 13.13 25.98 -14.89
N SER A 617 12.08 25.91 -14.07
CA SER A 617 11.27 24.69 -13.91
C SER A 617 10.20 24.57 -15.00
N ARG A 618 10.01 25.61 -15.82
CA ARG A 618 9.12 25.62 -17.00
C ARG A 618 9.87 25.56 -18.34
N ASP A 619 11.20 25.46 -18.33
CA ASP A 619 12.03 25.39 -19.56
C ASP A 619 11.58 24.27 -20.53
N TYR A 620 11.16 23.11 -19.99
CA TYR A 620 10.67 22.01 -20.80
C TYR A 620 9.43 22.39 -21.63
N GLN A 621 8.57 23.28 -21.10
CA GLN A 621 7.38 23.75 -21.78
C GLN A 621 7.77 24.64 -22.97
N GLU A 622 8.69 25.58 -22.76
CA GLU A 622 9.18 26.47 -23.81
C GLU A 622 9.93 25.71 -24.91
N ARG A 623 10.79 24.77 -24.52
CA ARG A 623 11.50 23.89 -25.48
C ARG A 623 10.54 23.04 -26.28
N TYR A 624 9.46 22.56 -25.66
CA TYR A 624 8.48 21.74 -26.34
C TYR A 624 7.74 22.55 -27.40
N LEU A 625 7.30 23.76 -27.05
CA LEU A 625 6.66 24.67 -28.00
C LEU A 625 7.57 24.94 -29.21
N ARG A 626 8.85 25.21 -28.95
CA ARG A 626 9.86 25.41 -30.01
C ARG A 626 10.06 24.15 -30.85
N ALA A 627 10.14 22.97 -30.22
CA ALA A 627 10.31 21.71 -30.92
C ALA A 627 9.12 21.40 -31.84
N MET A 628 7.89 21.68 -31.40
CA MET A 628 6.70 21.47 -32.23
C MET A 628 6.65 22.41 -33.45
N ASP A 629 7.12 23.65 -33.30
CA ASP A 629 7.22 24.61 -34.40
C ASP A 629 8.31 24.20 -35.42
N GLU A 630 9.51 23.87 -34.95
CA GLU A 630 10.64 23.48 -35.81
C GLU A 630 10.39 22.13 -36.51
N LEU A 631 9.87 21.13 -35.79
CA LEU A 631 9.59 19.80 -36.36
C LEU A 631 8.34 19.78 -37.22
N GLY A 632 7.34 20.64 -36.94
CA GLY A 632 6.12 20.75 -37.75
C GLY A 632 6.36 21.18 -39.20
N GLN A 633 7.54 21.73 -39.51
CA GLN A 633 7.97 22.05 -40.88
C GLN A 633 8.42 20.81 -41.67
N SER A 634 8.56 19.64 -41.02
CA SER A 634 8.99 18.38 -41.63
C SER A 634 7.92 17.30 -41.42
N ASP A 635 7.42 16.73 -42.51
CA ASP A 635 6.31 15.75 -42.47
C ASP A 635 6.52 14.63 -41.43
N GLY A 636 5.64 14.62 -40.42
CA GLY A 636 5.52 13.56 -39.42
C GLY A 636 6.59 13.53 -38.31
N MET A 637 7.53 14.47 -38.28
CA MET A 637 8.59 14.49 -37.24
C MET A 637 8.06 14.94 -35.87
N ASP A 638 7.13 15.88 -35.85
CA ASP A 638 6.41 16.35 -34.67
C ASP A 638 5.61 15.20 -34.02
N LYS A 639 4.96 14.35 -34.84
CA LYS A 639 4.23 13.16 -34.38
C LYS A 639 5.15 12.14 -33.68
N ILE A 640 6.38 11.99 -34.15
CA ILE A 640 7.38 11.09 -33.54
C ILE A 640 7.74 11.58 -32.12
N LEU A 641 8.02 12.87 -31.95
CA LEU A 641 8.29 13.46 -30.65
C LEU A 641 7.08 13.39 -29.72
N GLN A 642 5.89 13.70 -30.23
CA GLN A 642 4.63 13.62 -29.47
C GLN A 642 4.33 12.18 -29.00
N GLY A 643 4.50 11.21 -29.90
CA GLY A 643 4.30 9.79 -29.59
C GLY A 643 5.21 9.32 -28.46
N TRP A 644 6.45 9.82 -28.39
CA TRP A 644 7.34 9.55 -27.28
C TRP A 644 6.90 10.20 -25.97
N LEU A 645 6.52 11.48 -25.98
CA LEU A 645 6.03 12.15 -24.77
C LEU A 645 4.82 11.42 -24.17
N ASN A 646 3.89 10.98 -25.03
CA ASN A 646 2.73 10.19 -24.63
C ASN A 646 3.11 8.84 -24.00
N ASN A 647 4.28 8.31 -24.35
CA ASN A 647 4.82 7.05 -23.86
C ASN A 647 5.59 7.20 -22.54
N LEU A 648 5.81 8.41 -22.03
CA LEU A 648 6.40 8.68 -20.72
C LEU A 648 5.33 8.68 -19.60
N GLU A 649 4.42 7.71 -19.63
CA GLU A 649 3.25 7.62 -18.73
C GLU A 649 3.57 7.69 -17.22
N ASN A 650 4.78 7.29 -16.84
CA ASN A 650 5.26 7.34 -15.44
C ASN A 650 5.77 8.72 -15.01
N PHE A 651 5.94 9.68 -15.91
CA PHE A 651 6.41 11.03 -15.61
C PHE A 651 5.22 11.93 -15.27
N LYS A 652 5.13 12.40 -14.03
CA LYS A 652 4.05 13.32 -13.61
C LYS A 652 4.14 14.68 -14.30
N THR A 653 5.35 15.09 -14.66
CA THR A 653 5.64 16.41 -15.23
C THR A 653 5.31 16.52 -16.71
N VAL A 654 5.01 15.41 -17.41
CA VAL A 654 4.72 15.40 -18.85
C VAL A 654 3.28 15.79 -19.20
N SER A 655 2.36 15.74 -18.21
CA SER A 655 0.92 15.99 -18.38
C SER A 655 0.52 17.17 -19.29
N PRO A 656 1.08 18.39 -19.16
CA PRO A 656 0.71 19.51 -20.03
C PRO A 656 1.12 19.30 -21.51
N LEU A 657 2.03 18.37 -21.79
CA LEU A 657 2.57 18.10 -23.14
C LEU A 657 1.85 16.94 -23.84
N ILE A 658 1.10 16.11 -23.13
CA ILE A 658 0.47 14.91 -23.68
C ILE A 658 -0.64 15.29 -24.66
N TYR A 659 -0.56 14.78 -25.88
CA TYR A 659 -1.58 14.92 -26.92
C TYR A 659 -1.59 13.66 -27.79
N TYR A 660 -2.70 12.93 -27.77
CA TYR A 660 -2.88 11.74 -28.59
C TYR A 660 -3.51 12.16 -29.92
N PRO A 661 -2.79 12.08 -31.06
CA PRO A 661 -3.40 12.30 -32.36
C PRO A 661 -4.38 11.15 -32.70
N PRO A 662 -5.33 11.35 -33.63
CA PRO A 662 -6.20 10.28 -34.12
C PRO A 662 -5.38 9.14 -34.69
N LYS A 663 -5.81 7.89 -34.49
CA LYS A 663 -5.15 6.76 -35.17
C LYS A 663 -5.48 6.78 -36.65
N GLU A 664 -4.55 6.29 -37.45
CA GLU A 664 -4.76 6.19 -38.90
C GLU A 664 -5.96 5.27 -39.20
N GLY A 665 -6.95 5.78 -39.94
CA GLY A 665 -8.20 5.08 -40.24
C GLY A 665 -9.36 5.30 -39.25
N GLU A 666 -9.16 5.99 -38.13
CA GLU A 666 -10.27 6.39 -37.25
C GLU A 666 -11.12 7.49 -37.88
N THR A 667 -12.44 7.32 -37.90
CA THR A 667 -13.39 8.37 -38.27
C THR A 667 -13.54 9.36 -37.13
N VAL A 668 -12.84 10.50 -37.24
CA VAL A 668 -12.89 11.60 -36.27
C VAL A 668 -13.50 12.85 -36.90
N ASP A 669 -14.22 13.62 -36.09
CA ASP A 669 -14.81 14.91 -36.47
C ASP A 669 -14.15 16.05 -35.65
N GLU A 670 -14.14 17.26 -36.22
CA GLU A 670 -13.64 18.47 -35.55
C GLU A 670 -14.60 18.94 -34.45
N ILE A 671 -14.04 19.56 -33.41
CA ILE A 671 -14.83 20.10 -32.29
C ILE A 671 -15.37 21.48 -32.61
N GLU A 672 -16.65 21.70 -32.32
CA GLU A 672 -17.30 22.99 -32.47
C GLU A 672 -16.84 23.96 -31.37
N LEU A 673 -16.16 25.03 -31.74
CA LEU A 673 -15.71 26.07 -30.79
C LEU A 673 -16.77 27.16 -30.64
N ILE A 674 -17.18 27.44 -29.40
CA ILE A 674 -18.22 28.42 -29.08
C ILE A 674 -17.65 29.51 -28.19
N ASP A 675 -17.45 30.71 -28.73
CA ASP A 675 -16.80 31.83 -28.02
C ASP A 675 -17.80 32.86 -27.45
N TYR A 676 -18.90 32.37 -26.88
CA TYR A 676 -19.86 33.20 -26.15
C TYR A 676 -20.51 32.41 -25.01
N ASP A 677 -20.88 33.12 -23.96
CA ASP A 677 -21.56 32.55 -22.79
C ASP A 677 -22.96 32.04 -23.14
N SER A 678 -23.38 30.93 -22.53
CA SER A 678 -24.76 30.47 -22.64
C SER A 678 -25.69 31.38 -21.83
N ASP A 679 -26.87 31.68 -22.38
CA ASP A 679 -27.94 32.36 -21.66
C ASP A 679 -28.56 31.42 -20.62
N GLY A 680 -28.49 31.82 -19.34
CA GLY A 680 -29.03 31.04 -18.23
C GLY A 680 -30.55 31.01 -18.22
N GLU A 681 -31.20 32.13 -18.57
CA GLU A 681 -32.66 32.28 -18.62
C GLU A 681 -33.24 31.38 -19.72
N GLU A 682 -32.63 31.42 -20.90
CA GLU A 682 -33.01 30.57 -22.04
C GLU A 682 -32.79 29.08 -21.70
N THR A 683 -31.64 28.75 -21.09
CA THR A 683 -31.30 27.36 -20.71
C THR A 683 -32.32 26.77 -19.74
N LEU A 684 -32.69 27.50 -18.68
CA LEU A 684 -33.68 27.05 -17.70
C LEU A 684 -35.08 26.95 -18.32
N THR A 685 -35.49 27.94 -19.13
CA THR A 685 -36.79 27.89 -19.82
C THR A 685 -36.91 26.67 -20.71
N ASN A 686 -35.87 26.36 -21.49
CA ASN A 686 -35.88 25.25 -22.43
C ASN A 686 -35.89 23.88 -21.70
N LEU A 687 -35.08 23.72 -20.66
CA LEU A 687 -35.08 22.49 -19.84
C LEU A 687 -36.40 22.32 -19.06
N SER A 688 -36.87 23.37 -18.41
CA SER A 688 -38.13 23.37 -17.67
C SER A 688 -39.29 22.99 -18.59
N LYS A 689 -39.36 23.58 -19.80
CA LYS A 689 -40.35 23.22 -20.80
C LYS A 689 -40.25 21.76 -21.23
N GLN A 690 -39.04 21.23 -21.39
CA GLN A 690 -38.83 19.83 -21.76
C GLN A 690 -39.34 18.84 -20.69
N ILE A 691 -39.24 19.20 -19.41
CA ILE A 691 -39.79 18.44 -18.27
C ILE A 691 -41.31 18.63 -18.20
N PHE A 692 -41.78 19.85 -18.45
CA PHE A 692 -43.17 20.28 -18.29
C PHE A 692 -44.10 19.91 -19.45
N ASP A 693 -43.58 19.66 -20.66
CA ASP A 693 -44.38 19.30 -21.85
C ASP A 693 -45.06 17.91 -21.76
N ASP A 694 -44.93 17.19 -20.64
CA ASP A 694 -45.82 16.04 -20.28
C ASP A 694 -47.19 16.51 -19.71
N LYS A 695 -47.53 17.76 -20.01
CA LYS A 695 -48.73 18.50 -19.58
C LYS A 695 -50.05 17.82 -19.93
N GLU A 696 -50.12 17.12 -21.07
CA GLU A 696 -51.36 16.47 -21.52
C GLU A 696 -51.71 15.23 -20.68
N ARG A 697 -50.74 14.60 -20.02
CA ARG A 697 -50.96 13.40 -19.18
C ARG A 697 -51.06 13.68 -17.68
N LEU A 698 -50.57 14.82 -17.21
CA LEU A 698 -50.57 15.19 -15.79
C LEU A 698 -51.94 15.64 -15.26
N LEU A 699 -52.88 15.98 -16.14
CA LEU A 699 -54.21 16.50 -15.79
C LEU A 699 -55.35 15.53 -16.08
N GLU A 700 -55.07 14.31 -16.57
CA GLU A 700 -56.06 13.24 -16.67
C GLU A 700 -56.25 12.57 -15.30
N ALA A 701 -57.47 12.65 -14.77
CA ALA A 701 -57.92 12.04 -13.51
C ALA A 701 -57.70 10.50 -13.49
N PRO A 702 -57.63 9.86 -12.30
CA PRO A 702 -57.16 8.48 -12.18
C PRO A 702 -58.06 7.49 -12.94
N MET A 703 -57.44 6.67 -13.78
CA MET A 703 -58.11 5.53 -14.42
C MET A 703 -58.63 4.56 -13.35
N ASN A 704 -59.91 4.24 -13.46
CA ASN A 704 -60.61 3.23 -12.69
C ASN A 704 -59.79 1.95 -12.49
N GLU A 705 -59.79 1.44 -11.24
CA GLU A 705 -59.55 0.04 -10.93
C GLU A 705 -60.58 -0.84 -11.67
N ARG A 706 -60.35 -1.14 -12.95
CA ARG A 706 -61.06 -2.15 -13.73
C ARG A 706 -60.37 -2.28 -15.09
N ASP A 707 -59.23 -2.96 -15.09
CA ASP A 707 -58.86 -3.89 -16.16
C ASP A 707 -57.69 -4.78 -15.71
N LYS A 708 -58.00 -5.65 -14.74
CA LYS A 708 -57.42 -6.99 -14.74
C LYS A 708 -58.07 -7.77 -15.90
N GLY A 709 -57.58 -7.55 -17.11
CA GLY A 709 -57.83 -8.41 -18.27
C GLY A 709 -56.59 -9.28 -18.49
N LYS A 710 -56.61 -10.55 -18.12
CA LYS A 710 -56.94 -11.64 -19.05
C LYS A 710 -56.02 -11.64 -20.28
N GLU A 711 -55.11 -12.60 -20.22
CA GLU A 711 -54.44 -13.30 -21.32
C GLU A 711 -55.02 -13.04 -22.72
N LYS A 712 -54.17 -12.57 -23.63
CA LYS A 712 -54.38 -12.76 -25.07
C LYS A 712 -53.47 -13.87 -25.58
N ARG A 713 -54.13 -14.95 -25.99
CA ARG A 713 -53.61 -16.00 -26.87
C ARG A 713 -53.36 -15.46 -28.29
N GLU A 714 -52.45 -16.17 -28.94
CA GLU A 714 -51.93 -16.09 -30.30
C GLU A 714 -52.96 -15.90 -31.42
N GLY A 715 -52.52 -15.30 -32.53
CA GLY A 715 -53.25 -15.25 -33.80
C GLY A 715 -52.51 -14.53 -34.92
N LYS A 716 -51.81 -15.34 -35.73
CA LYS A 716 -51.09 -15.16 -37.02
C LYS A 716 -51.49 -14.07 -38.06
N GLU A 717 -50.42 -13.65 -38.76
CA GLU A 717 -50.17 -13.44 -40.22
C GLU A 717 -51.21 -12.73 -41.12
N GLY A 718 -50.70 -11.78 -41.93
CA GLY A 718 -51.43 -11.21 -43.08
C GLY A 718 -50.75 -10.02 -43.78
N ASP A 719 -49.71 -10.32 -44.54
CA ASP A 719 -49.16 -9.74 -45.78
C ASP A 719 -49.56 -8.34 -46.38
N SER A 720 -48.54 -7.75 -47.01
CA SER A 720 -48.51 -6.87 -48.22
C SER A 720 -48.67 -5.33 -48.17
N ASP A 721 -47.67 -4.71 -48.81
CA ASP A 721 -47.31 -3.28 -49.05
C ASP A 721 -47.87 -2.80 -50.45
N PRO A 722 -47.43 -1.70 -51.10
CA PRO A 722 -47.55 -0.24 -50.87
C PRO A 722 -48.27 0.51 -52.05
N ARG A 723 -48.49 1.85 -51.93
CA ARG A 723 -48.52 2.88 -53.04
C ARG A 723 -48.80 4.29 -52.46
N ALA A 724 -47.85 5.24 -52.49
CA ALA A 724 -47.54 6.22 -53.56
C ALA A 724 -48.58 7.36 -53.77
N GLY A 725 -48.18 8.62 -53.55
CA GLY A 725 -48.95 9.81 -53.93
C GLY A 725 -48.29 11.15 -53.52
N VAL A 726 -47.90 11.94 -54.52
CA VAL A 726 -47.12 13.19 -54.54
C VAL A 726 -48.00 14.45 -54.41
N SER A 727 -47.51 15.56 -53.81
CA SER A 727 -47.62 16.94 -54.39
C SER A 727 -46.94 18.06 -53.55
N THR A 728 -46.35 18.98 -54.32
CA THR A 728 -45.44 20.14 -54.11
C THR A 728 -46.09 21.48 -53.70
N GLN A 729 -45.29 22.34 -53.00
CA GLN A 729 -45.04 23.82 -53.13
C GLN A 729 -46.24 24.81 -53.03
N ALA A 730 -46.16 26.07 -52.53
CA ALA A 730 -45.09 27.08 -52.53
C ALA A 730 -45.33 28.26 -51.53
N LEU A 731 -44.21 28.91 -51.15
CA LEU A 731 -43.85 30.33 -50.91
C LEU A 731 -44.90 31.46 -50.76
N SER A 732 -44.78 32.27 -49.69
CA SER A 732 -44.53 33.74 -49.74
C SER A 732 -44.35 34.38 -48.33
N GLY A 733 -43.26 35.14 -48.11
CA GLY A 733 -43.15 36.15 -47.02
C GLY A 733 -43.37 37.58 -47.55
N PRO A 734 -42.86 38.67 -46.92
CA PRO A 734 -42.72 39.02 -45.50
C PRO A 734 -43.13 40.50 -45.15
N SER A 735 -43.07 40.86 -43.86
CA SER A 735 -43.00 42.23 -43.25
C SER A 735 -44.31 43.03 -43.16
N HIS A 736 -44.64 43.84 -42.15
CA HIS A 736 -44.01 44.39 -40.93
C HIS A 736 -45.16 44.48 -39.87
N LEU A 737 -44.97 44.00 -38.64
CA LEU A 737 -44.62 44.80 -37.46
C LEU A 737 -45.51 46.02 -37.17
N ALA A 738 -46.20 45.86 -36.03
CA ALA A 738 -46.59 46.87 -35.07
C ALA A 738 -47.93 47.59 -35.24
N GLU A 739 -48.68 47.49 -34.14
CA GLU A 739 -49.58 48.51 -33.62
C GLU A 739 -50.92 48.63 -34.34
N ASP A 740 -51.84 47.80 -33.87
CA ASP A 740 -53.10 48.24 -33.26
C ASP A 740 -54.05 47.04 -33.31
N LEU A 741 -54.78 46.64 -32.27
CA LEU A 741 -55.02 47.23 -30.99
C LEU A 741 -55.61 46.09 -30.15
N MET A 742 -55.47 46.25 -28.85
CA MET A 742 -56.14 45.53 -27.77
C MET A 742 -57.52 44.94 -28.11
N GLN A 743 -57.80 43.82 -27.44
CA GLN A 743 -59.11 43.17 -27.27
C GLN A 743 -59.50 42.20 -28.38
N SER A 744 -59.35 40.90 -28.13
CA SER A 744 -60.40 40.17 -27.43
C SER A 744 -60.20 38.65 -27.51
N ILE A 745 -60.42 38.00 -26.36
CA ILE A 745 -61.00 36.65 -26.23
C ILE A 745 -60.02 35.46 -26.42
N GLN A 746 -59.46 35.00 -25.29
CA GLN A 746 -59.41 33.55 -24.99
C GLN A 746 -60.75 32.90 -25.36
N PRO A 747 -60.83 31.68 -25.93
CA PRO A 747 -60.55 30.42 -25.20
C PRO A 747 -60.07 29.27 -26.15
N SER A 748 -59.81 28.00 -25.82
CA SER A 748 -60.34 27.11 -24.78
C SER A 748 -59.54 25.77 -24.75
N SER A 749 -59.54 25.11 -23.59
CA SER A 749 -59.09 23.73 -23.27
C SER A 749 -57.59 23.54 -23.02
N LEU A 750 -57.06 23.31 -21.81
CA LEU A 750 -57.63 23.09 -20.47
C LEU A 750 -57.28 24.24 -19.52
N LYS A 751 -58.29 24.75 -18.80
CA LYS A 751 -58.07 25.41 -17.51
C LYS A 751 -57.63 24.32 -16.55
N THR A 752 -56.44 24.39 -15.97
CA THR A 752 -56.31 23.88 -14.61
C THR A 752 -57.32 24.67 -13.79
N SER A 753 -58.31 24.00 -13.20
CA SER A 753 -59.28 24.61 -12.28
C SER A 753 -58.62 25.20 -11.03
N ASP A 754 -57.30 24.98 -10.87
CA ASP A 754 -56.45 25.47 -9.80
C ASP A 754 -55.22 26.21 -10.38
N PRO A 755 -55.21 27.57 -10.41
CA PRO A 755 -54.05 28.37 -10.83
C PRO A 755 -52.81 28.16 -9.96
N GLN A 756 -52.99 27.88 -8.66
CA GLN A 756 -51.90 27.65 -7.72
C GLN A 756 -51.19 26.32 -8.02
N LEU A 757 -51.94 25.27 -8.40
CA LEU A 757 -51.38 23.99 -8.85
C LEU A 757 -50.55 24.17 -10.14
N TYR A 758 -51.02 24.97 -11.09
CA TYR A 758 -50.26 25.25 -12.32
C TYR A 758 -48.92 25.93 -12.01
N LEU A 759 -48.93 26.96 -11.15
CA LEU A 759 -47.71 27.65 -10.72
C LEU A 759 -46.77 26.74 -9.92
N THR A 760 -47.33 25.84 -9.10
CA THR A 760 -46.57 24.82 -8.37
C THR A 760 -45.83 23.88 -9.32
N ILE A 761 -46.51 23.30 -10.31
CA ILE A 761 -45.90 22.38 -11.28
C ILE A 761 -44.82 23.10 -12.09
N LYS A 762 -45.09 24.33 -12.53
CA LYS A 762 -44.15 25.15 -13.29
C LYS A 762 -42.87 25.42 -12.49
N ASP A 763 -43.01 25.82 -11.23
CA ASP A 763 -41.88 26.10 -10.35
C ASP A 763 -41.09 24.84 -10.01
N PHE A 764 -41.77 23.75 -9.65
CA PHE A 764 -41.12 22.48 -9.36
C PHE A 764 -40.35 21.94 -10.57
N SER A 765 -40.91 22.05 -11.78
CA SER A 765 -40.24 21.66 -13.03
C SER A 765 -39.00 22.51 -13.32
N GLU A 766 -39.04 23.81 -13.02
CA GLU A 766 -37.87 24.68 -13.16
C GLU A 766 -36.78 24.34 -12.14
N ARG A 767 -37.15 24.07 -10.89
CA ARG A 767 -36.17 23.64 -9.87
C ARG A 767 -35.55 22.28 -10.20
N LEU A 768 -36.31 21.35 -10.78
CA LEU A 768 -35.76 20.12 -11.36
C LEU A 768 -34.80 20.41 -12.53
N ALA A 769 -35.12 21.39 -13.39
CA ALA A 769 -34.22 21.81 -14.45
C ALA A 769 -32.91 22.41 -13.91
N VAL A 770 -32.97 23.15 -12.79
CA VAL A 770 -31.77 23.61 -12.07
C VAL A 770 -30.96 22.41 -11.58
N SER A 771 -31.59 21.42 -10.94
CA SER A 771 -30.92 20.19 -10.50
C SER A 771 -30.20 19.49 -11.67
N LEU A 772 -30.90 19.26 -12.79
CA LEU A 772 -30.31 18.63 -13.98
C LEU A 772 -29.15 19.45 -14.57
N TYR A 773 -29.24 20.78 -14.55
CA TYR A 773 -28.14 21.63 -15.00
C TYR A 773 -26.93 21.55 -14.06
N LYS A 774 -27.14 21.33 -12.76
CA LYS A 774 -26.07 21.30 -11.76
C LYS A 774 -25.28 20.00 -11.76
N SER A 775 -25.95 18.86 -11.76
CA SER A 775 -25.36 17.52 -11.91
C SER A 775 -26.44 16.44 -11.98
N PHE A 776 -26.05 15.25 -12.44
CA PHE A 776 -26.83 14.02 -12.30
C PHE A 776 -25.90 12.80 -12.25
N GLU A 777 -26.34 11.71 -11.63
CA GLU A 777 -25.57 10.45 -11.63
C GLU A 777 -26.23 9.37 -12.48
N VAL A 778 -25.40 8.54 -13.08
CA VAL A 778 -25.79 7.36 -13.85
C VAL A 778 -25.19 6.12 -13.18
N ILE A 779 -26.03 5.12 -12.94
CA ILE A 779 -25.66 3.90 -12.24
C ILE A 779 -25.60 2.74 -13.26
N SER A 780 -24.49 2.00 -13.31
CA SER A 780 -24.43 0.80 -14.16
C SER A 780 -25.42 -0.25 -13.64
N PRO A 781 -26.31 -0.77 -14.51
CA PRO A 781 -27.22 -1.84 -14.13
C PRO A 781 -26.53 -3.14 -13.72
N LYS A 782 -25.30 -3.39 -14.18
CA LYS A 782 -24.57 -4.64 -13.89
C LYS A 782 -23.59 -4.52 -12.74
N SER A 783 -22.77 -3.47 -12.72
CA SER A 783 -21.71 -3.34 -11.71
C SER A 783 -22.14 -2.52 -10.50
N GLY A 784 -23.21 -1.72 -10.62
CA GLY A 784 -23.61 -0.74 -9.60
C GLY A 784 -22.65 0.45 -9.49
N GLU A 785 -21.65 0.56 -10.37
CA GLU A 785 -20.76 1.72 -10.42
C GLU A 785 -21.54 2.99 -10.77
N ARG A 786 -21.24 4.08 -10.06
CA ARG A 786 -21.86 5.41 -10.27
C ARG A 786 -20.92 6.32 -11.06
N GLN A 787 -21.49 7.05 -12.02
CA GLN A 787 -20.80 8.11 -12.74
C GLN A 787 -21.60 9.41 -12.62
N GLU A 788 -20.99 10.43 -12.04
CA GLU A 788 -21.53 11.79 -12.03
C GLU A 788 -21.20 12.53 -13.33
N PHE A 789 -22.16 13.35 -13.79
CA PHE A 789 -21.99 14.31 -14.88
C PHE A 789 -22.28 15.71 -14.38
N ASP A 790 -21.49 16.68 -14.85
CA ASP A 790 -21.57 18.07 -14.36
C ASP A 790 -22.90 18.73 -14.78
N GLY A 791 -23.69 18.18 -15.71
CA GLY A 791 -25.08 18.59 -15.88
C GLY A 791 -25.63 18.43 -17.29
N LEU A 792 -26.81 19.00 -17.51
CA LEU A 792 -27.56 18.89 -18.75
C LEU A 792 -28.07 20.25 -19.21
N ALA A 793 -28.11 20.47 -20.53
CA ALA A 793 -28.83 21.58 -21.12
C ALA A 793 -29.48 21.21 -22.45
N LEU A 794 -30.56 21.90 -22.79
CA LEU A 794 -31.17 21.78 -24.11
C LEU A 794 -30.52 22.80 -25.06
N ARG A 795 -29.90 22.30 -26.13
CA ARG A 795 -29.27 23.11 -27.20
C ARG A 795 -29.96 22.84 -28.54
N LYS A 796 -29.58 23.56 -29.59
CA LYS A 796 -30.15 23.39 -30.95
C LYS A 796 -30.08 21.94 -31.47
N LYS A 797 -29.07 21.17 -31.07
CA LYS A 797 -28.86 19.76 -31.44
C LYS A 797 -29.61 18.76 -30.54
N GLY A 798 -30.35 19.25 -29.53
CA GLY A 798 -31.08 18.45 -28.56
C GLY A 798 -30.45 18.48 -27.15
N PRO A 799 -30.84 17.52 -26.28
CA PRO A 799 -30.28 17.40 -24.94
C PRO A 799 -28.77 17.16 -24.99
N THR A 800 -28.01 18.03 -24.33
CA THR A 800 -26.55 18.09 -24.37
C THR A 800 -26.01 17.99 -22.95
N ILE A 801 -25.10 17.04 -22.73
CA ILE A 801 -24.42 16.86 -21.45
C ILE A 801 -23.32 17.92 -21.32
N ILE A 802 -23.28 18.60 -20.19
CA ILE A 802 -22.31 19.64 -19.88
C ILE A 802 -21.19 19.05 -19.03
N GLU A 803 -19.95 19.40 -19.37
CA GLU A 803 -18.77 19.13 -18.57
C GLU A 803 -18.05 20.46 -18.30
N ARG A 804 -17.94 20.87 -17.03
CA ARG A 804 -17.34 22.14 -16.64
C ARG A 804 -15.90 21.93 -16.20
N LYS A 805 -14.99 22.77 -16.67
CA LYS A 805 -13.59 22.72 -16.23
C LYS A 805 -13.05 24.13 -16.01
N THR A 806 -12.52 24.36 -14.81
CA THR A 806 -11.67 25.51 -14.47
C THR A 806 -10.33 25.35 -15.16
N ASN A 807 -10.29 25.63 -16.46
CA ASN A 807 -9.01 25.93 -17.10
C ASN A 807 -8.54 27.27 -16.51
N ASP A 808 -7.48 27.27 -15.70
CA ASP A 808 -6.97 28.49 -15.06
C ASP A 808 -6.33 29.47 -16.06
N GLY A 809 -6.24 29.09 -17.34
CA GLY A 809 -5.92 29.99 -18.44
C GLY A 809 -4.51 30.56 -18.38
N THR A 810 -3.60 29.92 -17.62
CA THR A 810 -2.24 30.43 -17.37
C THR A 810 -1.16 29.87 -18.30
N GLY A 811 -1.51 28.95 -19.21
CA GLY A 811 -0.56 28.32 -20.14
C GLY A 811 -0.69 28.80 -21.59
N PRO A 812 0.38 28.69 -22.41
CA PRO A 812 0.33 28.82 -23.87
C PRO A 812 -0.79 27.99 -24.53
N GLY A 813 -1.34 28.49 -25.63
CA GLY A 813 -2.51 27.92 -26.30
C GLY A 813 -2.42 26.42 -26.63
N LEU A 814 -1.22 25.94 -27.00
CA LEU A 814 -0.98 24.52 -27.29
C LEU A 814 -1.26 23.60 -26.09
N PHE A 815 -0.93 24.02 -24.87
CA PHE A 815 -1.21 23.22 -23.66
C PHE A 815 -2.67 23.23 -23.31
N GLN A 816 -3.37 24.33 -23.58
CA GLN A 816 -4.81 24.42 -23.38
C GLN A 816 -5.54 23.45 -24.33
N ARG A 817 -5.11 23.39 -25.59
CA ARG A 817 -5.58 22.39 -26.55
C ARG A 817 -5.34 20.96 -26.06
N ASN A 818 -4.11 20.66 -25.62
CA ASN A 818 -3.76 19.34 -25.11
C ASN A 818 -4.63 18.93 -23.92
N PHE A 819 -4.82 19.84 -22.95
CA PHE A 819 -5.72 19.65 -21.82
C PHE A 819 -7.15 19.35 -22.27
N CYS A 820 -7.71 20.13 -23.19
CA CYS A 820 -9.04 19.89 -23.74
C CYS A 820 -9.13 18.51 -24.38
N GLN A 821 -8.18 18.14 -25.25
CA GLN A 821 -8.16 16.82 -25.91
C GLN A 821 -8.15 15.68 -24.90
N GLN A 822 -7.37 15.78 -23.82
CA GLN A 822 -7.35 14.76 -22.77
C GLN A 822 -8.70 14.60 -22.08
N LYS A 823 -9.45 15.70 -21.84
CA LYS A 823 -10.80 15.62 -21.28
C LYS A 823 -11.78 14.93 -22.22
N ILE A 824 -11.64 15.16 -23.52
CA ILE A 824 -12.46 14.48 -24.54
C ILE A 824 -12.14 12.99 -24.61
N VAL A 825 -10.85 12.63 -24.66
CA VAL A 825 -10.39 11.23 -24.67
C VAL A 825 -10.88 10.49 -23.41
N SER A 826 -10.82 11.12 -22.24
CA SER A 826 -11.35 10.55 -21.01
C SER A 826 -12.85 10.22 -21.10
N LYS A 827 -13.63 10.97 -21.89
CA LYS A 827 -15.05 10.65 -22.14
C LYS A 827 -15.22 9.55 -23.17
N HIS A 828 -14.35 9.43 -24.18
CA HIS A 828 -14.32 8.24 -25.04
C HIS A 828 -14.10 6.96 -24.22
N ASP A 829 -13.12 6.96 -23.32
CA ASP A 829 -12.82 5.81 -22.46
C ASP A 829 -14.02 5.44 -21.58
N PHE A 830 -14.75 6.43 -21.08
CA PHE A 830 -16.00 6.19 -20.35
C PHE A 830 -17.06 5.52 -21.23
N VAL A 831 -17.29 6.00 -22.45
CA VAL A 831 -18.28 5.42 -23.38
C VAL A 831 -17.92 3.96 -23.71
N LEU A 832 -16.62 3.65 -23.85
CA LEU A 832 -16.12 2.31 -24.10
C LEU A 832 -16.35 1.33 -22.94
N LYS A 833 -16.58 1.81 -21.71
CA LYS A 833 -16.98 0.97 -20.57
C LYS A 833 -18.41 0.42 -20.69
N ASN A 834 -19.12 0.76 -21.77
CA ASN A 834 -20.39 0.16 -22.19
C ASN A 834 -21.60 0.39 -21.25
N VAL A 835 -21.48 1.26 -20.24
CA VAL A 835 -22.57 1.63 -19.30
C VAL A 835 -23.81 2.12 -20.04
N ILE A 836 -23.64 2.95 -21.08
CA ILE A 836 -24.75 3.49 -21.88
C ILE A 836 -25.48 2.38 -22.64
N ALA A 837 -24.75 1.38 -23.16
CA ALA A 837 -25.38 0.25 -23.84
C ALA A 837 -26.16 -0.63 -22.86
N GLU A 838 -25.68 -0.80 -21.63
CA GLU A 838 -26.39 -1.53 -20.58
C GLU A 838 -27.72 -0.87 -20.21
N LEU A 839 -27.74 0.45 -20.10
CA LEU A 839 -28.97 1.22 -19.85
C LEU A 839 -30.00 1.03 -20.98
N LYS A 840 -29.55 1.03 -22.24
CA LYS A 840 -30.41 0.81 -23.41
C LYS A 840 -31.12 -0.55 -23.41
N THR A 841 -30.60 -1.53 -22.67
CA THR A 841 -31.22 -2.87 -22.55
C THR A 841 -32.25 -2.99 -21.42
N GLN A 842 -32.38 -1.98 -20.55
CA GLN A 842 -33.32 -2.02 -19.42
C GLN A 842 -34.72 -1.57 -19.84
N SER A 843 -35.75 -2.18 -19.24
CA SER A 843 -37.16 -1.79 -19.44
C SER A 843 -37.50 -0.44 -18.78
N HIS A 844 -36.84 -0.14 -17.65
CA HIS A 844 -37.01 1.08 -16.86
C HIS A 844 -35.65 1.76 -16.63
N PRO A 845 -35.05 2.35 -17.67
CA PRO A 845 -33.72 2.96 -17.57
C PRO A 845 -33.66 4.15 -16.59
N GLU A 846 -34.78 4.80 -16.32
CA GLU A 846 -34.93 5.90 -15.36
C GLU A 846 -34.57 5.52 -13.91
N GLU A 847 -34.71 4.25 -13.52
CA GLU A 847 -34.34 3.78 -12.17
C GLU A 847 -32.83 3.87 -11.91
N TYR A 848 -32.04 3.91 -12.98
CA TYR A 848 -30.58 3.97 -12.94
C TYR A 848 -30.03 5.39 -13.10
N VAL A 849 -30.89 6.40 -13.01
CA VAL A 849 -30.51 7.81 -13.00
C VAL A 849 -30.88 8.43 -11.66
N ASP A 850 -29.90 9.05 -11.02
CA ASP A 850 -30.06 9.78 -9.76
C ASP A 850 -30.00 11.29 -10.03
N ILE A 851 -30.94 12.04 -9.48
CA ILE A 851 -31.03 13.51 -9.61
C ILE A 851 -31.43 14.11 -8.27
N ASP A 852 -30.95 15.32 -7.99
CA ASP A 852 -31.36 16.06 -6.80
C ASP A 852 -32.83 16.52 -6.91
N VAL A 853 -33.69 16.00 -6.05
CA VAL A 853 -35.13 16.29 -6.07
C VAL A 853 -35.41 17.52 -5.19
N PRO A 854 -35.99 18.60 -5.73
CA PRO A 854 -36.23 19.82 -4.95
C PRO A 854 -37.20 19.62 -3.77
N ASP A 855 -36.91 20.29 -2.65
CA ASP A 855 -37.81 20.32 -1.48
C ASP A 855 -39.14 21.05 -1.77
N TYR A 856 -40.19 20.66 -1.05
CA TYR A 856 -41.51 21.32 -1.13
C TYR A 856 -41.47 22.76 -0.56
N LEU A 857 -42.11 23.71 -1.23
CA LEU A 857 -42.23 25.09 -0.74
C LEU A 857 -43.56 25.33 -0.04
N SER A 858 -43.58 26.23 0.94
CA SER A 858 -44.77 26.53 1.75
C SER A 858 -45.98 27.00 0.95
N TRP A 859 -45.76 27.62 -0.22
CA TRP A 859 -46.82 28.16 -1.06
C TRP A 859 -47.38 27.14 -2.08
N TYR A 860 -46.77 25.97 -2.25
CA TYR A 860 -47.22 24.96 -3.22
C TYR A 860 -48.63 24.45 -2.91
N SER A 861 -49.44 24.23 -3.96
CA SER A 861 -50.83 23.77 -3.86
C SER A 861 -50.92 22.41 -3.16
N LYS A 862 -51.87 22.26 -2.23
CA LYS A 862 -52.17 20.96 -1.58
C LYS A 862 -52.59 19.86 -2.57
N ASN A 863 -52.99 20.25 -3.78
CA ASN A 863 -53.35 19.32 -4.85
C ASN A 863 -52.12 18.78 -5.60
N PHE A 864 -50.91 19.27 -5.31
CA PHE A 864 -49.67 18.73 -5.86
C PHE A 864 -49.32 17.43 -5.13
N THR A 865 -49.76 16.30 -5.69
CA THR A 865 -49.62 14.97 -5.07
C THR A 865 -48.22 14.39 -5.29
N THR A 866 -47.85 13.40 -4.46
CA THR A 866 -46.61 12.62 -4.64
C THR A 866 -46.54 11.95 -6.01
N GLU A 867 -47.67 11.49 -6.56
CA GLU A 867 -47.71 10.91 -7.90
C GLU A 867 -47.36 11.93 -8.99
N MET A 868 -47.82 13.18 -8.87
CA MET A 868 -47.46 14.25 -9.80
C MET A 868 -45.97 14.60 -9.70
N GLN A 869 -45.44 14.62 -8.47
CA GLN A 869 -44.01 14.81 -8.23
C GLN A 869 -43.18 13.69 -8.87
N GLU A 870 -43.54 12.43 -8.64
CA GLU A 870 -42.85 11.26 -9.22
C GLU A 870 -42.88 11.29 -10.75
N ARG A 871 -43.99 11.69 -11.36
CA ARG A 871 -44.09 11.86 -12.83
C ARG A 871 -43.12 12.93 -13.35
N LEU A 872 -43.03 14.09 -12.69
CA LEU A 872 -42.09 15.15 -13.08
C LEU A 872 -40.63 14.74 -12.90
N VAL A 873 -40.32 14.03 -11.80
CA VAL A 873 -38.99 13.44 -11.56
C VAL A 873 -38.65 12.41 -12.64
N ASN A 874 -39.60 11.53 -13.01
CA ASN A 874 -39.40 10.57 -14.09
C ASN A 874 -39.27 11.23 -15.46
N ALA A 875 -39.95 12.36 -15.72
CA ALA A 875 -39.77 13.15 -16.94
C ALA A 875 -38.38 13.79 -17.01
N ALA A 876 -37.87 14.30 -15.88
CA ALA A 876 -36.50 14.80 -15.76
C ALA A 876 -35.46 13.68 -16.02
N LYS A 877 -35.62 12.53 -15.37
CA LYS A 877 -34.78 11.34 -15.60
C LYS A 877 -34.84 10.85 -17.06
N SER A 878 -36.03 10.85 -17.66
CA SER A 878 -36.22 10.51 -19.08
C SER A 878 -35.48 11.47 -20.01
N THR A 879 -35.36 12.74 -19.64
CA THR A 879 -34.58 13.73 -20.40
C THR A 879 -33.08 13.41 -20.35
N VAL A 880 -32.57 12.95 -19.21
CA VAL A 880 -31.20 12.42 -19.09
C VAL A 880 -31.00 11.18 -19.98
N ILE A 881 -31.94 10.23 -19.96
CA ILE A 881 -31.86 9.03 -20.82
C ILE A 881 -31.80 9.41 -22.31
N LYS A 882 -32.61 10.38 -22.75
CA LYS A 882 -32.56 10.89 -24.13
C LYS A 882 -31.18 11.50 -24.45
N ALA A 883 -30.59 12.24 -23.51
CA ALA A 883 -29.25 12.81 -23.67
C ALA A 883 -28.17 11.72 -23.81
N LEU A 884 -28.25 10.65 -23.02
CA LEU A 884 -27.33 9.52 -23.09
C LEU A 884 -27.48 8.70 -24.38
N GLN A 885 -28.69 8.66 -24.97
CA GLN A 885 -28.95 7.92 -26.21
C GLN A 885 -28.36 8.57 -27.45
N ASN A 886 -28.48 9.91 -27.59
CA ASN A 886 -27.94 10.70 -28.70
C ASN A 886 -26.54 11.27 -28.41
N LEU A 887 -26.04 11.05 -27.19
CA LEU A 887 -24.76 11.49 -26.62
C LEU A 887 -24.12 12.69 -27.33
N THR A 888 -24.41 13.88 -26.80
CA THR A 888 -23.80 15.15 -27.20
C THR A 888 -23.10 15.75 -25.97
N PHE A 889 -21.85 16.18 -26.11
CA PHE A 889 -21.10 16.82 -25.02
C PHE A 889 -20.79 18.29 -25.33
N GLU A 890 -20.97 19.16 -24.34
CA GLU A 890 -20.50 20.56 -24.33
C GLU A 890 -19.52 20.73 -23.16
N PHE A 891 -18.24 20.91 -23.48
CA PHE A 891 -17.22 21.25 -22.49
C PHE A 891 -17.23 22.76 -22.25
N ASN A 892 -17.62 23.19 -21.06
CA ASN A 892 -17.58 24.59 -20.64
C ASN A 892 -16.25 24.88 -19.93
N VAL A 893 -15.43 25.72 -20.55
CA VAL A 893 -14.15 26.15 -20.00
C VAL A 893 -14.12 27.65 -19.79
N ASN A 894 -13.33 28.11 -18.82
CA ASN A 894 -13.11 29.55 -18.64
C ASN A 894 -12.28 30.10 -19.80
N ARG A 895 -12.70 31.25 -20.32
CA ARG A 895 -11.99 31.93 -21.41
C ARG A 895 -10.61 32.39 -20.91
N PRO A 896 -9.51 31.99 -21.57
CA PRO A 896 -8.16 32.40 -21.18
C PRO A 896 -7.93 33.89 -21.50
N LYS A 897 -7.00 34.53 -20.78
CA LYS A 897 -6.67 35.96 -20.97
C LYS A 897 -6.15 36.27 -22.38
N ALA A 898 -5.33 35.39 -22.94
CA ALA A 898 -4.86 35.45 -24.32
C ALA A 898 -5.55 34.35 -25.12
N TYR A 899 -6.80 34.60 -25.52
CA TYR A 899 -7.56 33.64 -26.33
C TYR A 899 -7.25 33.81 -27.82
N SER A 900 -6.91 32.71 -28.48
CA SER A 900 -6.98 32.59 -29.94
C SER A 900 -7.67 31.29 -30.33
N ALA A 901 -8.69 31.36 -31.19
CA ALA A 901 -9.37 30.17 -31.71
C ALA A 901 -8.42 29.25 -32.49
N THR A 902 -7.33 29.79 -33.05
CA THR A 902 -6.30 29.01 -33.75
C THR A 902 -5.58 28.02 -32.84
N ASP A 903 -5.45 28.36 -31.56
CA ASP A 903 -4.71 27.55 -30.59
C ASP A 903 -5.39 26.22 -30.32
N TYR A 904 -6.71 26.16 -30.54
CA TYR A 904 -7.57 25.01 -30.33
C TYR A 904 -7.81 24.19 -31.61
N ARG A 905 -7.15 24.53 -32.74
CA ARG A 905 -7.20 23.73 -33.96
C ARG A 905 -6.56 22.36 -33.75
N GLY A 906 -7.17 21.33 -34.35
CA GLY A 906 -6.74 19.93 -34.20
C GLY A 906 -7.34 19.23 -32.98
N LEU A 907 -8.30 19.84 -32.30
CA LEU A 907 -9.19 19.12 -31.39
C LEU A 907 -10.15 18.23 -32.18
N PHE A 908 -10.33 16.99 -31.72
CA PHE A 908 -11.16 16.02 -32.42
C PHE A 908 -11.88 15.08 -31.44
N PHE A 909 -12.94 14.45 -31.93
CA PHE A 909 -13.65 13.39 -31.22
C PHE A 909 -14.01 12.23 -32.16
N ASN A 910 -14.24 11.05 -31.60
CA ASN A 910 -14.65 9.89 -32.38
C ASN A 910 -16.17 9.91 -32.55
N ARG A 911 -16.62 10.16 -33.79
CA ARG A 911 -18.05 10.26 -34.12
C ARG A 911 -18.82 8.96 -33.87
N GLY A 912 -18.15 7.81 -33.99
CA GLY A 912 -18.75 6.50 -33.70
C GLY A 912 -19.07 6.31 -32.22
N LEU A 913 -18.33 6.98 -31.31
CA LEU A 913 -18.57 6.93 -29.87
C LEU A 913 -19.53 8.04 -29.41
N ILE A 914 -19.44 9.23 -29.98
CA ILE A 914 -20.25 10.41 -29.60
C ILE A 914 -21.01 10.92 -30.84
N PRO A 915 -22.14 10.31 -31.22
CA PRO A 915 -22.82 10.60 -32.48
C PRO A 915 -23.43 12.00 -32.54
N GLY A 916 -23.85 12.57 -31.41
CA GLY A 916 -24.45 13.91 -31.34
C GLY A 916 -23.43 15.05 -31.42
N GLY A 917 -22.14 14.72 -31.28
CA GLY A 917 -21.03 15.65 -31.43
C GLY A 917 -20.48 16.21 -30.12
N VAL A 918 -19.37 16.93 -30.24
CA VAL A 918 -18.68 17.59 -29.13
C VAL A 918 -18.48 19.08 -29.44
N SER A 919 -18.80 19.93 -28.48
CA SER A 919 -18.51 21.36 -28.51
C SER A 919 -17.64 21.79 -27.32
N LEU A 920 -16.87 22.86 -27.50
CA LEU A 920 -16.06 23.50 -26.48
C LEU A 920 -16.48 24.96 -26.37
N ARG A 921 -17.08 25.34 -25.25
CA ARG A 921 -17.57 26.69 -24.99
C ARG A 921 -16.63 27.45 -24.07
N PHE A 922 -16.25 28.66 -24.49
CA PHE A 922 -15.40 29.56 -23.72
C PHE A 922 -16.26 30.60 -22.98
N SER A 923 -16.28 30.50 -21.66
CA SER A 923 -17.06 31.38 -20.80
C SER A 923 -16.24 32.58 -20.33
N SER A 924 -16.72 33.80 -20.63
CA SER A 924 -16.15 35.04 -20.08
C SER A 924 -16.63 35.32 -18.65
N LEU A 925 -17.74 34.70 -18.26
CA LEU A 925 -18.35 34.81 -16.93
C LEU A 925 -17.82 33.78 -15.92
N GLY A 926 -16.83 32.96 -16.29
CA GLY A 926 -16.25 31.96 -15.40
C GLY A 926 -17.11 30.70 -15.20
N LYS A 927 -18.06 30.42 -16.10
CA LYS A 927 -19.00 29.28 -16.03
C LYS A 927 -18.35 27.90 -16.26
N GLY A 928 -17.04 27.83 -16.49
CA GLY A 928 -16.27 26.60 -16.37
C GLY A 928 -16.00 26.20 -14.91
N ASN A 929 -16.20 27.13 -13.96
CA ASN A 929 -16.28 26.82 -12.53
C ASN A 929 -17.73 26.42 -12.18
N GLU A 930 -17.90 25.22 -11.66
CA GLU A 930 -19.20 24.70 -11.23
C GLU A 930 -19.89 25.60 -10.22
N GLU A 931 -19.19 26.07 -9.19
CA GLU A 931 -19.75 26.92 -8.15
C GLU A 931 -20.31 28.22 -8.74
N ILE A 932 -19.57 28.87 -9.65
CA ILE A 932 -20.02 30.10 -10.32
C ILE A 932 -21.24 29.80 -11.22
N ALA A 933 -21.19 28.70 -11.99
CA ALA A 933 -22.28 28.31 -12.87
C ALA A 933 -23.56 27.96 -12.10
N HIS A 934 -23.43 27.26 -10.97
CA HIS A 934 -24.53 26.87 -10.08
C HIS A 934 -25.14 28.09 -9.39
N GLN A 935 -24.32 28.97 -8.81
CA GLN A 935 -24.78 30.21 -8.17
C GLN A 935 -25.58 31.09 -9.13
N HIS A 936 -25.16 31.17 -10.40
CA HIS A 936 -25.88 31.92 -11.41
C HIS A 936 -27.27 31.34 -11.69
N MET A 937 -27.40 30.01 -11.83
CA MET A 937 -28.72 29.38 -12.04
C MET A 937 -29.61 29.46 -10.80
N ASP A 938 -29.05 29.32 -9.61
CA ASP A 938 -29.79 29.47 -8.36
C ASP A 938 -30.35 30.88 -8.21
N LYS A 939 -29.59 31.90 -8.64
CA LYS A 939 -30.07 33.28 -8.62
C LYS A 939 -31.28 33.46 -9.53
N ILE A 940 -31.20 32.99 -10.78
CA ILE A 940 -32.29 33.08 -11.76
C ILE A 940 -33.54 32.35 -11.23
N SER A 941 -33.37 31.12 -10.74
CA SER A 941 -34.47 30.33 -10.20
C SER A 941 -35.11 30.99 -8.98
N LYS A 942 -34.33 31.54 -8.05
CA LYS A 942 -34.87 32.25 -6.87
C LYS A 942 -35.69 33.47 -7.25
N GLU A 943 -35.23 34.26 -8.21
CA GLU A 943 -35.95 35.45 -8.69
C GLU A 943 -37.30 35.04 -9.31
N ARG A 944 -37.30 34.04 -10.20
CA ARG A 944 -38.53 33.52 -10.82
C ARG A 944 -39.48 32.82 -9.83
N THR A 945 -38.96 32.13 -8.81
CA THR A 945 -39.78 31.53 -7.75
C THR A 945 -40.48 32.61 -6.92
N ALA A 946 -39.77 33.70 -6.58
CA ALA A 946 -40.34 34.82 -5.84
C ALA A 946 -41.44 35.55 -6.63
N GLU A 947 -41.25 35.72 -7.94
CA GLU A 947 -42.29 36.27 -8.83
C GLU A 947 -43.57 35.41 -8.79
N ARG A 948 -43.45 34.08 -8.90
CA ARG A 948 -44.61 33.16 -8.86
C ARG A 948 -45.28 33.11 -7.50
N GLU A 949 -44.50 33.14 -6.42
CA GLU A 949 -45.04 33.23 -5.07
C GLU A 949 -45.85 34.51 -4.90
N SER A 950 -45.35 35.64 -5.42
CA SER A 950 -46.09 36.91 -5.41
C SER A 950 -47.38 36.83 -6.23
N GLU A 951 -47.38 36.18 -7.41
CA GLU A 951 -48.58 35.97 -8.23
C GLU A 951 -49.68 35.23 -7.46
N ILE A 952 -49.32 34.28 -6.60
CA ILE A 952 -50.29 33.55 -5.76
C ILE A 952 -50.91 34.45 -4.69
N TYR A 953 -50.15 35.39 -4.13
CA TYR A 953 -50.70 36.36 -3.18
C TYR A 953 -51.72 37.32 -3.84
N PHE A 954 -51.75 37.41 -5.17
CA PHE A 954 -52.70 38.23 -5.94
C PHE A 954 -53.82 37.43 -6.62
N ILE A 955 -53.82 36.09 -6.49
CA ILE A 955 -54.88 35.16 -6.94
C ILE A 955 -55.76 34.79 -5.75
#